data_AF-A0A8H3D386-F1
#
_entry.id   AF-A0A8H3D386-F1
#
_cell.length_a   1.000
_cell.length_b   1.000
_cell.length_c   1.000
_cell.angle_alpha   90.00
_cell.angle_beta   90.00
_cell.angle_gamma   90.00
#
_symmetry.space_group_name_H-M   'P 1'
#
loop_
_entity.id
_entity.type
_entity.pdbx_description
1 polymer ?
#
loop_
_entity_poly.entity_id
_entity_poly.type
_entity_poly.pdbx_seq_one_letter_code
_entity_poly.pdbx_strand_id
1 'polypeptide(L)'
;MMEGPNRRMYMTALFLNPLHLGSNLFARKNVNPLATMISIPSMPARAGSAPDANLRATLPLYEVSGAYLGELLVHEMNANRAQDIFGRLATGEEIMEEFRIQYINYVRQVPPFDRFLDSPTPLEYWKKISQHYETQIVAFLAIKLYLVVPNSMAKEQTVSNFTKLNAPNRGQQKASTLVQMTQIWQHAQREENQGGCPIAPTVCFRDMSDLIKSSGKVPVNLRGTSIPRQVEVARTTVGSNLDFVVHDFASDTWDQDSGFNKIIEPVEGGATDAFKVEANGINLGEPLLLDLLSDEPVPGVNMASSGSAKKRSPPVVSGAEGSRKKECIAQSKIFLSSSNGSEPSKRIKIWGKDDDSSDGTSVGSSIHAVPKLEAYLYYFGIRGRRHLGPKLIYRTSKDVFTSPSGPEQDARIMRLLPVYTHNKLSQDNLWGTIRNEVVKLLDMREIQLTSVDLVRFRWEKQKADGHSEMVISPVTIWIGVVPDSLNGDVAFESSTDILQLLEKHTIHDIEVAYRESETKLLVGPELFAPVDDLNPLKDVIDPVTTALSLPIAGLNTPQVQGTLGFYFRAGESLYGVTARHVLFPEAQGNDPYTYNSSGPKREVVLMGNGAFVHFLASIKARIGTLNNTITFLGKRIVTYTKQAEAGDAQAASKLAATQSDMDQKIATIEDLKMFFVKMRKEWSELNNRVIGYVVWAPPISVHTPPHNYTKDVCVIKLDERKLLPNFKGNVVDLGPEIEPGTFMSRMYPRDDAQSEFDYPGNRLFELTDILSAAKIRKPSSQDQNGDPVRYVIKRGSTTLTTIGCMNGFESHQRRYSPFGNIESVEAAIYPYDNDSGPFSRSGDSGALIVGSLAELGALLTSGTGPTNSTDITYGTPMHWLWDEVIKLQFPEANLHFVITDN
;
A
#
# COMPACT_ATOMS: atom_id res chain seq x y z
N MET A 1 -11.76 -11.16 0.49
CA MET A 1 -12.23 -11.13 -0.92
C MET A 1 -13.30 -10.06 -1.22
N MET A 2 -14.03 -9.49 -0.23
CA MET A 2 -14.99 -8.39 -0.48
C MET A 2 -14.41 -6.98 -0.29
N GLU A 3 -13.19 -6.87 0.24
CA GLU A 3 -12.48 -5.60 0.41
C GLU A 3 -11.09 -5.72 -0.23
N GLY A 4 -10.97 -5.20 -1.45
CA GLY A 4 -9.71 -5.01 -2.15
C GLY A 4 -9.69 -3.62 -2.79
N PRO A 5 -8.52 -3.00 -2.96
CA PRO A 5 -8.41 -1.67 -3.56
C PRO A 5 -9.00 -1.70 -4.98
N ASN A 6 -9.79 -0.68 -5.33
CA ASN A 6 -10.37 -0.42 -6.66
C ASN A 6 -11.65 -1.18 -7.08
N ARG A 7 -12.37 -1.87 -6.18
CA ARG A 7 -13.66 -2.53 -6.52
C ARG A 7 -13.57 -3.47 -7.74
N ARG A 8 -12.40 -4.10 -7.95
CA ARG A 8 -12.09 -4.94 -9.13
C ARG A 8 -13.12 -6.05 -9.37
N MET A 9 -13.59 -6.70 -8.30
CA MET A 9 -14.63 -7.73 -8.35
C MET A 9 -15.92 -7.26 -9.07
N TYR A 10 -16.44 -6.07 -8.70
CA TYR A 10 -17.68 -5.55 -9.28
C TYR A 10 -17.49 -5.12 -10.74
N MET A 11 -16.34 -4.56 -11.06
CA MET A 11 -15.99 -4.17 -12.43
C MET A 11 -15.82 -5.39 -13.34
N THR A 12 -15.16 -6.44 -12.85
CA THR A 12 -15.02 -7.71 -13.56
C THR A 12 -16.37 -8.41 -13.71
N ALA A 13 -17.23 -8.40 -12.70
CA ALA A 13 -18.58 -8.95 -12.80
C ALA A 13 -19.39 -8.20 -13.88
N LEU A 14 -19.33 -6.87 -13.90
CA LEU A 14 -20.00 -6.07 -14.92
C LEU A 14 -19.45 -6.35 -16.33
N PHE A 15 -18.14 -6.55 -16.47
CA PHE A 15 -17.49 -6.87 -17.75
C PHE A 15 -17.81 -8.29 -18.24
N LEU A 16 -18.01 -9.24 -17.31
CA LEU A 16 -18.47 -10.60 -17.59
C LEU A 16 -20.00 -10.70 -17.82
N ASN A 17 -20.70 -9.57 -17.98
CA ASN A 17 -22.08 -9.58 -18.42
C ASN A 17 -22.13 -9.47 -19.96
N PRO A 18 -22.58 -10.53 -20.68
CA PRO A 18 -22.63 -10.52 -22.14
C PRO A 18 -23.43 -9.35 -22.74
N LEU A 19 -24.46 -8.86 -22.03
CA LEU A 19 -25.29 -7.74 -22.48
C LEU A 19 -24.57 -6.38 -22.48
N HIS A 20 -23.46 -6.27 -21.76
CA HIS A 20 -22.74 -5.00 -21.61
C HIS A 20 -21.42 -4.94 -22.39
N LEU A 21 -20.94 -6.04 -22.97
CA LEU A 21 -19.69 -6.08 -23.74
C LEU A 21 -19.66 -5.14 -24.94
N GLY A 22 -20.80 -4.96 -25.64
CA GLY A 22 -20.93 -4.00 -26.74
C GLY A 22 -21.19 -2.55 -26.31
N SER A 23 -21.16 -2.26 -25.00
CA SER A 23 -21.45 -0.93 -24.48
C SER A 23 -20.24 0.01 -24.60
N ASN A 24 -20.53 1.27 -24.94
CA ASN A 24 -19.54 2.36 -24.91
C ASN A 24 -18.95 2.61 -23.50
N LEU A 25 -19.50 1.99 -22.45
CA LEU A 25 -18.98 2.02 -21.09
C LEU A 25 -17.54 1.49 -20.98
N PHE A 26 -17.15 0.57 -21.86
CA PHE A 26 -15.84 -0.07 -21.82
C PHE A 26 -14.87 0.43 -22.90
N ALA A 27 -15.32 1.26 -23.84
CA ALA A 27 -14.54 1.77 -24.96
C ALA A 27 -13.86 3.11 -24.64
N ARG A 28 -12.69 3.37 -25.25
CA ARG A 28 -12.06 4.70 -25.22
C ARG A 28 -12.93 5.72 -25.98
N LYS A 29 -13.35 6.79 -25.31
CA LYS A 29 -14.29 7.81 -25.85
C LYS A 29 -13.69 8.78 -26.90
N ASN A 30 -12.63 8.39 -27.62
CA ASN A 30 -11.94 9.23 -28.62
C ASN A 30 -11.50 8.42 -29.85
N VAL A 31 -12.46 8.08 -30.71
CA VAL A 31 -12.17 7.82 -32.12
C VAL A 31 -12.99 8.82 -32.92
N ASN A 32 -12.31 9.70 -33.64
CA ASN A 32 -12.89 10.80 -34.40
C ASN A 32 -14.00 10.29 -35.35
N PRO A 33 -15.27 10.70 -35.19
CA PRO A 33 -16.38 10.22 -36.02
C PRO A 33 -16.36 10.77 -37.46
N LEU A 34 -15.41 11.64 -37.82
CA LEU A 34 -15.25 12.22 -39.16
C LEU A 34 -14.03 11.68 -39.93
N ALA A 35 -13.33 10.67 -39.41
CA ALA A 35 -12.25 10.03 -40.16
C ALA A 35 -12.84 9.20 -41.31
N THR A 36 -12.73 9.69 -42.55
CA THR A 36 -13.01 8.93 -43.77
C THR A 36 -12.21 7.64 -43.76
N MET A 37 -12.87 6.50 -43.58
CA MET A 37 -12.27 5.19 -43.82
C MET A 37 -12.02 5.03 -45.32
N ILE A 38 -10.81 5.35 -45.77
CA ILE A 38 -10.29 4.84 -47.03
C ILE A 38 -9.87 3.39 -46.76
N SER A 39 -10.70 2.44 -47.17
CA SER A 39 -10.32 1.03 -47.19
C SER A 39 -9.32 0.80 -48.32
N ILE A 40 -8.04 0.80 -47.98
CA ILE A 40 -6.98 0.27 -48.85
C ILE A 40 -6.87 -1.22 -48.51
N PRO A 41 -7.00 -2.14 -49.48
CA PRO A 41 -6.72 -3.55 -49.21
C PRO A 41 -5.22 -3.70 -48.92
N SER A 42 -4.85 -3.95 -47.67
CA SER A 42 -3.46 -4.23 -47.31
C SER A 42 -3.14 -5.72 -47.48
N MET A 43 -2.05 -5.97 -48.22
CA MET A 43 -1.27 -7.21 -48.26
C MET A 43 -0.97 -7.78 -46.86
N PRO A 44 -0.69 -9.10 -46.74
CA PRO A 44 -0.61 -9.81 -45.46
C PRO A 44 0.49 -9.23 -44.56
N ALA A 45 0.11 -8.88 -43.32
CA ALA A 45 1.02 -8.34 -42.31
C ALA A 45 2.04 -9.39 -41.85
N ARG A 46 3.29 -8.91 -41.70
CA ARG A 46 4.43 -9.60 -41.07
C ARG A 46 4.13 -9.96 -39.61
N ALA A 47 4.65 -11.11 -39.19
CA ALA A 47 4.58 -11.67 -37.84
C ALA A 47 5.11 -10.74 -36.74
N GLY A 48 4.39 -10.65 -35.60
CA GLY A 48 4.95 -10.11 -34.35
C GLY A 48 4.00 -9.37 -33.37
N SER A 49 2.70 -9.21 -33.60
CA SER A 49 1.79 -8.59 -32.62
C SER A 49 0.98 -9.64 -31.84
N ALA A 50 0.89 -9.51 -30.51
CA ALA A 50 0.04 -10.36 -29.66
C ALA A 50 -1.42 -10.38 -30.17
N PRO A 51 -2.10 -11.54 -30.17
CA PRO A 51 -3.40 -11.72 -30.81
C PRO A 51 -4.52 -10.86 -30.22
N ASP A 52 -4.35 -10.31 -29.02
CA ASP A 52 -5.28 -9.44 -28.28
C ASP A 52 -4.85 -7.96 -28.24
N ALA A 53 -3.78 -7.57 -28.96
CA ALA A 53 -3.25 -6.19 -28.94
C ALA A 53 -4.32 -5.13 -29.28
N ASN A 54 -5.27 -5.47 -30.16
CA ASN A 54 -6.39 -4.60 -30.50
C ASN A 54 -7.37 -4.44 -29.33
N LEU A 55 -7.60 -5.47 -28.52
CA LEU A 55 -8.48 -5.43 -27.35
C LEU A 55 -7.87 -4.57 -26.25
N ARG A 56 -6.57 -4.73 -25.97
CA ARG A 56 -5.82 -3.89 -25.01
C ARG A 56 -5.84 -2.41 -25.39
N ALA A 57 -5.76 -2.11 -26.70
CA ALA A 57 -5.82 -0.74 -27.19
C ALA A 57 -7.23 -0.11 -27.11
N THR A 58 -8.29 -0.91 -27.26
CA THR A 58 -9.68 -0.42 -27.41
C THR A 58 -10.47 -0.43 -26.10
N LEU A 59 -10.21 -1.40 -25.22
CA LEU A 59 -10.98 -1.68 -24.00
C LEU A 59 -10.10 -1.63 -22.75
N PRO A 60 -10.03 -0.48 -22.02
CA PRO A 60 -9.22 -0.39 -20.80
C PRO A 60 -9.60 -1.40 -19.70
N LEU A 61 -10.85 -1.86 -19.66
CA LEU A 61 -11.32 -2.81 -18.66
C LEU A 61 -10.94 -4.27 -18.96
N TYR A 62 -10.47 -4.56 -20.17
CA TYR A 62 -10.00 -5.88 -20.57
C TYR A 62 -8.80 -6.33 -19.73
N GLU A 63 -7.80 -5.46 -19.54
CA GLU A 63 -6.61 -5.78 -18.74
C GLU A 63 -6.95 -5.94 -17.25
N VAL A 64 -7.80 -5.05 -16.72
CA VAL A 64 -8.19 -5.06 -15.29
C VAL A 64 -8.99 -6.31 -14.94
N SER A 65 -9.91 -6.73 -15.81
CA SER A 65 -10.74 -7.92 -15.57
C SER A 65 -10.00 -9.23 -15.86
N GLY A 66 -9.15 -9.25 -16.90
CA GLY A 66 -8.26 -10.39 -17.18
C GLY A 66 -7.31 -10.69 -16.04
N ALA A 67 -6.65 -9.67 -15.47
CA ALA A 67 -5.74 -9.83 -14.34
C ALA A 67 -6.46 -10.41 -13.09
N TYR A 68 -7.64 -9.88 -12.75
CA TYR A 68 -8.42 -10.37 -11.61
C TYR A 68 -8.91 -11.82 -11.79
N LEU A 69 -9.33 -12.20 -13.00
CA LEU A 69 -9.74 -13.57 -13.30
C LEU A 69 -8.55 -14.53 -13.29
N GLY A 70 -7.37 -14.07 -13.74
CA GLY A 70 -6.11 -14.81 -13.62
C GLY A 70 -5.75 -15.09 -12.16
N GLU A 71 -5.77 -14.08 -11.29
CA GLU A 71 -5.55 -14.26 -9.84
C GLU A 71 -6.54 -15.27 -9.22
N LEU A 72 -7.82 -15.20 -9.61
CA LEU A 72 -8.84 -16.13 -9.15
C LEU A 72 -8.57 -17.56 -9.64
N LEU A 73 -8.16 -17.73 -10.90
CA LEU A 73 -7.83 -19.03 -11.48
C LEU A 73 -6.67 -19.70 -10.76
N VAL A 74 -5.60 -18.96 -10.46
CA VAL A 74 -4.44 -19.46 -9.70
C VAL A 74 -4.85 -19.96 -8.32
N HIS A 75 -5.72 -19.22 -7.63
CA HIS A 75 -6.23 -19.63 -6.33
C HIS A 75 -7.01 -20.95 -6.41
N GLU A 76 -7.80 -21.15 -7.47
CA GLU A 76 -8.57 -22.38 -7.67
C GLU A 76 -7.71 -23.58 -8.06
N MET A 77 -6.67 -23.36 -8.88
CA MET A 77 -5.68 -24.38 -9.22
C MET A 77 -4.96 -24.88 -7.96
N ASN A 78 -4.53 -23.97 -7.09
CA ASN A 78 -3.84 -24.31 -5.84
C ASN A 78 -4.74 -25.03 -4.82
N ALA A 79 -6.05 -24.82 -4.90
CA ALA A 79 -7.01 -25.43 -3.98
C ALA A 79 -7.52 -26.82 -4.44
N ASN A 80 -7.19 -27.24 -5.67
CA ASN A 80 -7.57 -28.53 -6.27
C ASN A 80 -9.07 -28.87 -6.19
N ARG A 81 -9.96 -27.87 -6.19
CA ARG A 81 -11.42 -28.03 -5.95
C ARG A 81 -12.26 -28.39 -7.18
N ALA A 82 -11.68 -28.38 -8.39
CA ALA A 82 -12.37 -28.63 -9.66
C ALA A 82 -11.54 -29.54 -10.60
N GLN A 83 -11.20 -30.72 -10.10
CA GLN A 83 -10.33 -31.68 -10.77
C GLN A 83 -10.95 -32.26 -12.07
N ASP A 84 -12.27 -32.16 -12.22
CA ASP A 84 -13.07 -32.51 -13.41
C ASP A 84 -12.93 -31.50 -14.57
N ILE A 85 -12.67 -30.23 -14.25
CA ILE A 85 -12.42 -29.15 -15.22
C ILE A 85 -10.92 -29.05 -15.55
N PHE A 86 -10.06 -29.09 -14.53
CA PHE A 86 -8.62 -28.91 -14.70
C PHE A 86 -7.86 -30.20 -15.05
N GLY A 87 -8.38 -31.39 -14.69
CA GLY A 87 -7.69 -32.67 -14.87
C GLY A 87 -7.50 -33.13 -16.31
N ARG A 88 -8.02 -32.36 -17.29
CA ARG A 88 -7.81 -32.61 -18.73
C ARG A 88 -6.55 -31.95 -19.28
N LEU A 89 -6.00 -30.97 -18.56
CA LEU A 89 -4.81 -30.22 -18.94
C LEU A 89 -3.67 -30.66 -18.00
N ALA A 90 -2.52 -30.99 -18.57
CA ALA A 90 -1.44 -31.68 -17.87
C ALA A 90 -0.59 -30.74 -17.00
N THR A 91 -0.58 -29.45 -17.33
CA THR A 91 0.25 -28.44 -16.68
C THR A 91 -0.51 -27.15 -16.38
N GLY A 92 -0.05 -26.40 -15.37
CA GLY A 92 -0.64 -25.10 -15.04
C GLY A 92 -0.52 -24.07 -16.16
N GLU A 93 0.50 -24.20 -17.01
CA GLU A 93 0.71 -23.35 -18.19
C GLU A 93 -0.36 -23.60 -19.25
N GLU A 94 -0.75 -24.85 -19.49
CA GLU A 94 -1.84 -25.20 -20.41
C GLU A 94 -3.20 -24.65 -19.94
N ILE A 95 -3.46 -24.68 -18.63
CA ILE A 95 -4.70 -24.12 -18.04
C ILE A 95 -4.77 -22.60 -18.25
N MET A 96 -3.64 -21.92 -18.09
CA MET A 96 -3.55 -20.47 -18.29
C MET A 96 -3.67 -20.09 -19.77
N GLU A 97 -3.11 -20.88 -20.67
CA GLU A 97 -3.21 -20.63 -22.10
C GLU A 97 -4.63 -20.86 -22.62
N GLU A 98 -5.28 -21.93 -22.17
CA GLU A 98 -6.67 -22.19 -22.49
C GLU A 98 -7.58 -21.08 -21.92
N PHE A 99 -7.31 -20.60 -20.70
CA PHE A 99 -8.01 -19.43 -20.14
C PHE A 99 -7.87 -18.19 -21.03
N ARG A 100 -6.66 -17.88 -21.53
CA ARG A 100 -6.41 -16.73 -22.40
C ARG A 100 -7.22 -16.82 -23.69
N ILE A 101 -7.20 -18.00 -24.33
CA ILE A 101 -7.96 -18.26 -25.56
C ILE A 101 -9.46 -18.07 -25.32
N GLN A 102 -10.00 -18.68 -24.26
CA GLN A 102 -11.41 -18.57 -23.91
C GLN A 102 -11.82 -17.13 -23.58
N TYR A 103 -10.97 -16.39 -22.88
CA TYR A 103 -11.22 -15.01 -22.50
C TYR A 103 -11.21 -14.07 -23.70
N ILE A 104 -10.26 -14.25 -24.64
CA ILE A 104 -10.24 -13.52 -25.92
C ILE A 104 -11.51 -13.81 -26.73
N ASN A 105 -11.90 -15.08 -26.84
CA ASN A 105 -13.08 -15.50 -27.59
C ASN A 105 -14.38 -14.95 -26.97
N TYR A 106 -14.47 -14.91 -25.64
CA TYR A 106 -15.58 -14.28 -24.94
C TYR A 106 -15.70 -12.79 -25.27
N VAL A 107 -14.62 -12.04 -25.16
CA VAL A 107 -14.63 -10.59 -25.39
C VAL A 107 -14.94 -10.24 -26.84
N ARG A 108 -14.51 -11.10 -27.78
CA ARG A 108 -14.82 -10.97 -29.20
C ARG A 108 -16.20 -11.52 -29.60
N GLN A 109 -16.93 -12.12 -28.65
CA GLN A 109 -18.22 -12.78 -28.91
C GLN A 109 -18.12 -13.82 -30.04
N VAL A 110 -17.04 -14.61 -30.03
CA VAL A 110 -16.81 -15.71 -30.97
C VAL A 110 -17.52 -16.97 -30.46
N PRO A 111 -18.12 -17.80 -31.33
CA PRO A 111 -18.71 -19.07 -30.92
C PRO A 111 -17.74 -19.89 -30.05
N PRO A 112 -18.18 -20.43 -28.89
CA PRO A 112 -19.57 -20.59 -28.44
C PRO A 112 -20.15 -19.42 -27.62
N PHE A 113 -19.38 -18.35 -27.37
CA PHE A 113 -19.74 -17.24 -26.47
C PHE A 113 -20.85 -16.31 -26.98
N ASP A 114 -21.20 -16.43 -28.27
CA ASP A 114 -22.33 -15.76 -28.91
C ASP A 114 -23.69 -16.44 -28.65
N ARG A 115 -23.70 -17.61 -28.00
CA ARG A 115 -24.93 -18.37 -27.69
C ARG A 115 -25.53 -17.98 -26.34
N PHE A 116 -26.85 -18.16 -26.19
CA PHE A 116 -27.60 -17.95 -24.94
C PHE A 116 -27.63 -16.50 -24.39
N LEU A 117 -27.32 -15.50 -25.23
CA LEU A 117 -27.35 -14.07 -24.89
C LEU A 117 -28.74 -13.58 -24.43
N ASP A 118 -29.79 -14.33 -24.71
CA ASP A 118 -31.18 -14.12 -24.31
C ASP A 118 -31.51 -14.61 -22.89
N SER A 119 -30.54 -15.14 -22.15
CA SER A 119 -30.75 -15.63 -20.79
C SER A 119 -31.13 -14.49 -19.82
N PRO A 120 -32.10 -14.71 -18.91
CA PRO A 120 -32.66 -13.65 -18.07
C PRO A 120 -31.69 -13.13 -16.99
N THR A 121 -30.65 -13.90 -16.65
CA THR A 121 -29.58 -13.46 -15.75
C THR A 121 -28.20 -13.88 -16.27
N PRO A 122 -27.13 -13.11 -15.97
CA PRO A 122 -25.77 -13.49 -16.33
C PRO A 122 -25.36 -14.85 -15.75
N LEU A 123 -25.85 -15.19 -14.55
CA LEU A 123 -25.60 -16.49 -13.93
C LEU A 123 -26.19 -17.65 -14.75
N GLU A 124 -27.39 -17.48 -15.31
CA GLU A 124 -27.99 -18.49 -16.18
C GLU A 124 -27.28 -18.61 -17.54
N TYR A 125 -26.81 -17.50 -18.10
CA TYR A 125 -25.96 -17.50 -19.30
C TYR A 125 -24.71 -18.36 -19.07
N TRP A 126 -23.97 -18.09 -18.00
CA TRP A 126 -22.74 -18.82 -17.70
C TRP A 126 -22.96 -20.29 -17.37
N LYS A 127 -24.08 -20.64 -16.71
CA LYS A 127 -24.46 -22.06 -16.44
C LYS A 127 -24.84 -22.85 -17.69
N LYS A 128 -25.45 -22.20 -18.69
CA LYS A 128 -25.80 -22.86 -19.96
C LYS A 128 -24.56 -23.06 -20.81
N ILE A 129 -23.69 -22.05 -20.88
CA ILE A 129 -22.51 -22.11 -21.73
C ILE A 129 -21.43 -23.04 -21.15
N SER A 130 -21.32 -23.18 -19.83
CA SER A 130 -20.33 -24.05 -19.16
C SER A 130 -20.42 -25.54 -19.56
N GLN A 131 -21.48 -25.95 -20.24
CA GLN A 131 -21.63 -27.29 -20.82
C GLN A 131 -20.70 -27.50 -22.03
N HIS A 132 -20.24 -26.43 -22.68
CA HIS A 132 -19.34 -26.48 -23.82
C HIS A 132 -17.88 -26.45 -23.38
N TYR A 133 -17.08 -27.39 -23.89
CA TYR A 133 -15.69 -27.60 -23.47
C TYR A 133 -14.81 -26.34 -23.62
N GLU A 134 -14.96 -25.62 -24.73
CA GLU A 134 -14.23 -24.38 -25.06
C GLU A 134 -14.62 -23.15 -24.21
N THR A 135 -15.42 -23.33 -23.15
CA THR A 135 -15.85 -22.20 -22.30
C THR A 135 -15.74 -22.50 -20.81
N GLN A 136 -15.30 -23.70 -20.44
CA GLN A 136 -15.42 -24.22 -19.09
C GLN A 136 -14.66 -23.40 -18.06
N ILE A 137 -13.47 -22.91 -18.38
CA ILE A 137 -12.60 -22.21 -17.43
C ILE A 137 -13.17 -20.82 -17.13
N VAL A 138 -13.47 -20.04 -18.17
CA VAL A 138 -14.04 -18.69 -18.01
C VAL A 138 -15.45 -18.77 -17.39
N ALA A 139 -16.27 -19.75 -17.80
CA ALA A 139 -17.60 -19.94 -17.25
C ALA A 139 -17.57 -20.36 -15.77
N PHE A 140 -16.63 -21.22 -15.37
CA PHE A 140 -16.43 -21.60 -13.97
C PHE A 140 -16.11 -20.36 -13.09
N LEU A 141 -15.16 -19.54 -13.53
CA LEU A 141 -14.78 -18.31 -12.81
C LEU A 141 -15.94 -17.31 -12.76
N ALA A 142 -16.68 -17.16 -13.86
CA ALA A 142 -17.84 -16.26 -13.93
C ALA A 142 -19.00 -16.72 -13.04
N ILE A 143 -19.35 -18.01 -13.05
CA ILE A 143 -20.39 -18.58 -12.16
C ILE A 143 -20.00 -18.32 -10.70
N LYS A 144 -18.74 -18.58 -10.35
CA LYS A 144 -18.24 -18.35 -8.99
C LYS A 144 -18.38 -16.90 -8.57
N LEU A 145 -18.05 -15.97 -9.46
CA LEU A 145 -18.16 -14.54 -9.21
C LEU A 145 -19.63 -14.09 -9.00
N TYR A 146 -20.56 -14.60 -9.81
CA TYR A 146 -21.99 -14.28 -9.71
C TYR A 146 -22.73 -14.98 -8.55
N LEU A 147 -22.11 -15.98 -7.91
CA LEU A 147 -22.63 -16.61 -6.69
C LEU A 147 -22.23 -15.86 -5.41
N VAL A 148 -21.38 -14.84 -5.50
CA VAL A 148 -20.99 -14.01 -4.35
C VAL A 148 -22.08 -12.98 -4.03
N VAL A 149 -22.59 -13.00 -2.80
CA VAL A 149 -23.62 -12.04 -2.35
C VAL A 149 -22.98 -10.69 -1.99
N PRO A 150 -23.42 -9.55 -2.56
CA PRO A 150 -22.81 -8.23 -2.37
C PRO A 150 -22.82 -7.66 -0.94
N ASN A 151 -23.63 -8.22 -0.04
CA ASN A 151 -23.84 -7.70 1.31
C ASN A 151 -23.14 -8.57 2.36
N SER A 152 -22.33 -7.96 3.24
CA SER A 152 -21.78 -8.63 4.43
C SER A 152 -22.87 -9.07 5.43
N MET A 153 -24.11 -8.58 5.25
CA MET A 153 -25.27 -8.81 6.10
C MET A 153 -26.28 -9.85 5.59
N ALA A 154 -25.95 -10.68 4.61
CA ALA A 154 -26.82 -11.81 4.21
C ALA A 154 -27.11 -12.81 5.36
N LYS A 155 -26.46 -12.65 6.53
CA LYS A 155 -26.52 -13.50 7.72
C LYS A 155 -27.37 -12.92 8.88
N GLU A 156 -28.07 -11.79 8.71
CA GLU A 156 -28.79 -11.13 9.81
C GLU A 156 -29.84 -12.04 10.47
N GLN A 157 -30.59 -12.84 9.67
CA GLN A 157 -31.52 -13.84 10.19
C GLN A 157 -30.83 -15.00 10.93
N THR A 158 -29.62 -15.39 10.50
CA THR A 158 -28.85 -16.48 11.13
C THR A 158 -28.29 -16.04 12.48
N VAL A 159 -27.70 -14.84 12.56
CA VAL A 159 -27.17 -14.29 13.83
C VAL A 159 -28.30 -13.93 14.79
N SER A 160 -29.43 -13.45 14.28
CA SER A 160 -30.65 -13.25 15.08
C SER A 160 -31.19 -14.57 15.63
N ASN A 161 -31.08 -15.67 14.88
CA ASN A 161 -31.47 -17.00 15.38
C ASN A 161 -30.50 -17.55 16.42
N PHE A 162 -29.19 -17.36 16.26
CA PHE A 162 -28.22 -17.66 17.33
C PHE A 162 -28.59 -16.92 18.63
N THR A 163 -28.97 -15.65 18.50
CA THR A 163 -29.38 -14.82 19.65
C THR A 163 -30.71 -15.28 20.25
N LYS A 164 -31.67 -15.71 19.41
CA LYS A 164 -32.97 -16.26 19.85
C LYS A 164 -32.82 -17.63 20.54
N LEU A 165 -31.95 -18.49 20.04
CA LEU A 165 -31.67 -19.82 20.60
C LEU A 165 -30.86 -19.72 21.91
N ASN A 166 -30.02 -18.68 22.03
CA ASN A 166 -29.20 -18.41 23.22
C ASN A 166 -29.79 -17.30 24.13
N ALA A 167 -31.13 -17.20 24.19
CA ALA A 167 -31.82 -16.25 25.06
C ALA A 167 -31.52 -16.54 26.56
N PRO A 168 -31.66 -15.56 27.47
CA PRO A 168 -31.22 -15.67 28.88
C PRO A 168 -31.75 -16.90 29.63
N ASN A 169 -32.94 -17.37 29.25
CA ASN A 169 -33.62 -18.51 29.88
C ASN A 169 -33.09 -19.87 29.37
N ARG A 170 -32.18 -19.87 28.37
CA ARG A 170 -31.52 -21.04 27.75
C ARG A 170 -29.99 -20.84 27.57
N GLY A 171 -29.37 -19.94 28.35
CA GLY A 171 -28.02 -19.41 28.13
C GLY A 171 -26.83 -20.32 28.47
N GLN A 172 -26.99 -21.64 28.54
CA GLN A 172 -25.90 -22.60 28.84
C GLN A 172 -25.72 -23.68 27.75
N GLN A 173 -26.18 -23.43 26.54
CA GLN A 173 -25.99 -24.37 25.44
C GLN A 173 -24.55 -24.27 24.89
N LYS A 174 -23.91 -25.42 24.64
CA LYS A 174 -22.58 -25.46 24.02
C LYS A 174 -22.65 -24.81 22.63
N ALA A 175 -21.61 -24.07 22.26
CA ALA A 175 -21.53 -23.41 20.95
C ALA A 175 -21.75 -24.39 19.79
N SER A 176 -21.22 -25.62 19.90
CA SER A 176 -21.46 -26.69 18.92
C SER A 176 -22.94 -27.08 18.79
N THR A 177 -23.68 -27.10 19.89
CA THR A 177 -25.13 -27.41 19.90
C THR A 177 -25.94 -26.28 19.26
N LEU A 178 -25.61 -25.01 19.55
CA LEU A 178 -26.24 -23.86 18.90
C LEU A 178 -25.97 -23.84 17.39
N VAL A 179 -24.76 -24.21 16.98
CA VAL A 179 -24.38 -24.37 15.57
C VAL A 179 -25.20 -25.49 14.92
N GLN A 180 -25.27 -26.67 15.53
CA GLN A 180 -26.03 -27.81 14.99
C GLN A 180 -27.54 -27.52 14.89
N MET A 181 -28.14 -26.91 15.91
CA MET A 181 -29.56 -26.54 15.89
C MET A 181 -29.85 -25.50 14.79
N THR A 182 -28.94 -24.54 14.59
CA THR A 182 -29.07 -23.54 13.53
C THR A 182 -28.92 -24.17 12.15
N GLN A 183 -28.03 -25.16 11.98
CA GLN A 183 -27.86 -25.92 10.73
C GLN A 183 -29.10 -26.75 10.38
N ILE A 184 -29.68 -27.46 11.35
CA ILE A 184 -30.91 -28.24 11.15
C ILE A 184 -32.07 -27.32 10.75
N TRP A 185 -32.19 -26.16 11.41
CA TRP A 185 -33.21 -25.17 11.09
C TRP A 185 -33.02 -24.58 9.68
N GLN A 186 -31.79 -24.24 9.30
CA GLN A 186 -31.49 -23.76 7.95
C GLN A 186 -31.79 -24.79 6.88
N HIS A 187 -31.50 -26.08 7.15
CA HIS A 187 -31.83 -27.18 6.24
C HIS A 187 -33.35 -27.33 6.07
N ALA A 188 -34.10 -27.38 7.17
CA ALA A 188 -35.57 -27.44 7.14
C ALA A 188 -36.20 -26.23 6.41
N GLN A 189 -35.67 -25.03 6.65
CA GLN A 189 -36.11 -23.82 5.95
C GLN A 189 -35.77 -23.86 4.45
N ARG A 190 -34.68 -24.51 4.07
CA ARG A 190 -34.30 -24.70 2.67
C ARG A 190 -35.25 -25.68 1.97
N GLU A 191 -35.60 -26.78 2.64
CA GLU A 191 -36.58 -27.79 2.21
C GLU A 191 -37.98 -27.17 2.04
N GLU A 192 -38.47 -26.41 3.03
CA GLU A 192 -39.76 -25.71 2.96
C GLU A 192 -39.82 -24.69 1.81
N ASN A 193 -38.69 -24.07 1.47
CA ASN A 193 -38.59 -23.10 0.37
C ASN A 193 -38.37 -23.73 -1.01
N GLN A 194 -38.21 -25.06 -1.14
CA GLN A 194 -38.14 -25.73 -2.46
C GLN A 194 -39.46 -25.67 -3.25
N GLY A 195 -40.57 -25.28 -2.60
CA GLY A 195 -41.86 -25.00 -3.26
C GLY A 195 -42.02 -23.57 -3.83
N GLY A 196 -41.04 -22.68 -3.64
CA GLY A 196 -41.07 -21.27 -4.06
C GLY A 196 -39.87 -20.88 -4.93
N CYS A 197 -40.05 -19.86 -5.79
CA CYS A 197 -39.08 -19.32 -6.74
C CYS A 197 -37.65 -19.18 -6.14
N PRO A 198 -36.56 -19.51 -6.87
CA PRO A 198 -35.26 -19.77 -6.26
C PRO A 198 -34.57 -18.52 -5.73
N ILE A 199 -34.42 -18.43 -4.41
CA ILE A 199 -33.43 -17.58 -3.74
C ILE A 199 -32.14 -18.39 -3.59
N ALA A 200 -31.01 -17.73 -3.90
CA ALA A 200 -29.62 -18.19 -4.01
C ALA A 200 -29.18 -19.46 -3.22
N PRO A 201 -28.22 -20.24 -3.74
CA PRO A 201 -27.75 -21.43 -3.04
C PRO A 201 -26.88 -21.08 -1.82
N THR A 202 -27.35 -21.49 -0.64
CA THR A 202 -26.57 -21.69 0.59
C THR A 202 -25.34 -22.58 0.34
N VAL A 203 -24.18 -22.07 0.70
CA VAL A 203 -22.86 -22.72 0.67
C VAL A 203 -22.81 -23.88 1.69
N CYS A 204 -22.21 -25.01 1.33
CA CYS A 204 -22.06 -26.19 2.19
C CYS A 204 -20.93 -25.98 3.22
N PHE A 205 -21.07 -26.55 4.42
CA PHE A 205 -20.12 -26.34 5.53
C PHE A 205 -18.70 -26.84 5.21
N ARG A 206 -18.54 -27.77 4.26
CA ARG A 206 -17.26 -28.22 3.70
C ARG A 206 -16.42 -27.07 3.14
N ASP A 207 -17.10 -26.08 2.55
CA ASP A 207 -16.46 -24.87 2.01
C ASP A 207 -16.05 -23.86 3.11
N MET A 208 -16.32 -24.17 4.38
CA MET A 208 -15.84 -23.42 5.55
C MET A 208 -14.81 -24.18 6.38
N SER A 209 -14.54 -25.47 6.11
CA SER A 209 -13.68 -26.32 6.94
C SER A 209 -12.18 -25.97 6.86
N ASP A 210 -11.71 -25.36 5.76
CA ASP A 210 -10.30 -24.93 5.64
C ASP A 210 -9.95 -23.73 6.54
N LEU A 211 -10.96 -22.94 6.93
CA LEU A 211 -10.77 -21.75 7.77
C LEU A 211 -10.83 -22.05 9.27
N ILE A 212 -11.31 -23.24 9.66
CA ILE A 212 -11.56 -23.60 11.07
C ILE A 212 -10.73 -24.84 11.51
N LYS A 213 -10.29 -25.72 10.61
CA LYS A 213 -9.56 -26.96 10.99
C LYS A 213 -8.03 -26.91 10.85
N SER A 214 -7.43 -25.80 10.42
CA SER A 214 -5.95 -25.64 10.38
C SER A 214 -5.35 -24.96 11.63
N SER A 215 -6.07 -24.96 12.75
CA SER A 215 -5.46 -24.90 14.09
C SER A 215 -5.26 -26.31 14.63
N GLY A 216 -4.05 -26.83 14.47
CA GLY A 216 -3.50 -27.88 15.35
C GLY A 216 -3.59 -29.33 14.87
N LYS A 217 -2.53 -29.82 14.19
CA LYS A 217 -1.63 -30.91 14.65
C LYS A 217 -0.83 -31.51 13.49
N VAL A 218 0.47 -31.67 13.71
CA VAL A 218 1.38 -32.60 13.00
C VAL A 218 1.74 -33.71 13.99
N PRO A 219 1.92 -34.97 13.57
CA PRO A 219 3.24 -35.58 13.80
C PRO A 219 3.72 -36.58 12.71
N VAL A 220 4.88 -36.27 12.13
CA VAL A 220 6.12 -37.05 11.91
C VAL A 220 6.09 -38.59 11.86
N ASN A 221 6.71 -39.18 10.81
CA ASN A 221 7.77 -40.18 11.03
C ASN A 221 8.82 -40.33 9.90
N LEU A 222 9.99 -40.85 10.30
CA LEU A 222 11.29 -40.86 9.62
C LEU A 222 11.64 -42.18 8.88
N ARG A 223 12.60 -42.05 7.93
CA ARG A 223 13.55 -43.04 7.35
C ARG A 223 13.10 -43.99 6.22
N GLY A 224 13.95 -44.07 5.19
CA GLY A 224 14.09 -45.28 4.35
C GLY A 224 14.62 -45.04 2.93
N THR A 225 15.94 -45.15 2.75
CA THR A 225 16.70 -45.26 1.48
C THR A 225 16.17 -46.29 0.48
N SER A 226 16.18 -45.99 -0.83
CA SER A 226 16.98 -46.68 -1.90
C SER A 226 16.49 -46.40 -3.33
N ILE A 227 17.43 -46.03 -4.20
CA ILE A 227 17.41 -46.10 -5.69
C ILE A 227 17.75 -47.58 -6.02
N PRO A 228 17.23 -48.30 -7.06
CA PRO A 228 17.48 -47.92 -8.46
C PRO A 228 16.61 -48.49 -9.63
N ARG A 229 16.83 -47.85 -10.79
CA ARG A 229 17.08 -48.38 -12.16
C ARG A 229 16.06 -49.24 -12.94
N GLN A 230 15.89 -48.76 -14.20
CA GLN A 230 15.86 -49.48 -15.50
C GLN A 230 14.63 -50.36 -15.75
N VAL A 231 13.98 -50.31 -16.92
CA VAL A 231 14.45 -50.72 -18.27
C VAL A 231 13.62 -49.93 -19.31
N GLU A 232 14.18 -49.08 -20.17
CA GLU A 232 14.80 -49.31 -21.50
C GLU A 232 13.92 -49.95 -22.61
N VAL A 233 13.80 -49.21 -23.73
CA VAL A 233 13.95 -49.67 -25.14
C VAL A 233 12.72 -50.39 -25.75
N ALA A 234 12.23 -50.10 -26.96
CA ALA A 234 12.62 -49.21 -28.06
C ALA A 234 11.46 -49.07 -29.08
N ARG A 235 11.54 -47.97 -29.85
CA ARG A 235 11.32 -47.78 -31.32
C ARG A 235 10.28 -48.68 -32.01
N THR A 236 9.41 -48.17 -32.87
CA THR A 236 9.80 -47.68 -34.21
C THR A 236 8.68 -46.87 -34.89
N THR A 237 9.12 -45.85 -35.62
CA THR A 237 8.48 -44.92 -36.57
C THR A 237 7.48 -45.51 -37.57
N VAL A 238 6.44 -44.74 -37.96
CA VAL A 238 6.15 -44.25 -39.33
C VAL A 238 5.24 -43.01 -39.21
N GLY A 239 5.60 -41.92 -39.89
CA GLY A 239 4.87 -40.65 -39.84
C GLY A 239 3.77 -40.48 -40.89
N SER A 240 2.95 -39.46 -40.66
CA SER A 240 2.31 -38.67 -41.71
C SER A 240 2.06 -37.26 -41.17
N ASN A 241 2.63 -36.29 -41.89
CA ASN A 241 2.53 -34.86 -41.62
C ASN A 241 1.09 -34.36 -41.72
N LEU A 242 0.66 -33.56 -40.74
CA LEU A 242 -0.17 -32.38 -40.99
C LEU A 242 0.44 -31.25 -40.16
N ASP A 243 1.07 -30.30 -40.84
CA ASP A 243 1.76 -29.16 -40.25
C ASP A 243 0.77 -28.24 -39.51
N PHE A 244 0.86 -28.19 -38.18
CA PHE A 244 0.42 -27.04 -37.40
C PHE A 244 1.69 -26.34 -36.90
N VAL A 245 2.04 -25.22 -37.54
CA VAL A 245 3.16 -24.38 -37.14
C VAL A 245 2.82 -23.76 -35.77
N VAL A 246 3.44 -24.30 -34.73
CA VAL A 246 3.46 -23.72 -33.39
C VAL A 246 4.30 -22.44 -33.46
N HIS A 247 3.64 -21.29 -33.34
CA HIS A 247 4.34 -20.04 -33.08
C HIS A 247 4.59 -19.94 -31.58
N ASP A 248 5.87 -19.93 -31.23
CA ASP A 248 6.41 -19.73 -29.89
C ASP A 248 5.93 -18.38 -29.33
N PHE A 249 5.07 -18.41 -28.30
CA PHE A 249 4.52 -17.22 -27.65
C PHE A 249 5.55 -16.68 -26.64
N ALA A 250 6.13 -15.51 -26.93
CA ALA A 250 7.00 -14.82 -25.99
C ALA A 250 6.21 -14.36 -24.75
N SER A 251 6.75 -14.67 -23.56
CA SER A 251 6.22 -14.37 -22.23
C SER A 251 5.81 -12.89 -22.07
N ASP A 252 4.56 -12.67 -21.67
CA ASP A 252 3.84 -11.41 -21.70
C ASP A 252 3.60 -10.85 -20.29
N THR A 253 3.39 -9.54 -20.17
CA THR A 253 3.37 -8.72 -18.93
C THR A 253 2.40 -9.14 -17.80
N TRP A 254 1.51 -10.10 -18.00
CA TRP A 254 0.51 -10.50 -16.98
C TRP A 254 1.01 -11.62 -16.04
N ASP A 255 2.10 -12.29 -16.38
CA ASP A 255 2.67 -13.40 -15.59
C ASP A 255 3.54 -12.91 -14.41
N GLN A 256 3.91 -11.63 -14.39
CA GLN A 256 4.77 -11.06 -13.32
C GLN A 256 4.00 -10.57 -12.10
N ASP A 257 2.73 -10.17 -12.25
CA ASP A 257 1.90 -9.63 -11.16
C ASP A 257 1.18 -10.71 -10.32
N SER A 258 1.17 -11.96 -10.80
CA SER A 258 0.33 -13.07 -10.33
C SER A 258 1.10 -14.14 -9.51
N GLY A 259 2.43 -14.02 -9.41
CA GLY A 259 3.24 -14.76 -8.42
C GLY A 259 3.60 -16.21 -8.75
N PHE A 260 3.91 -16.51 -10.02
CA PHE A 260 3.99 -17.88 -10.58
C PHE A 260 5.24 -18.74 -10.29
N ASN A 261 6.21 -18.33 -9.46
CA ASN A 261 7.46 -19.09 -9.23
C ASN A 261 7.51 -19.89 -7.91
N LYS A 262 6.58 -20.81 -7.65
CA LYS A 262 6.70 -21.79 -6.53
C LYS A 262 6.25 -23.20 -6.93
N ILE A 263 7.18 -24.15 -6.82
CA ILE A 263 7.04 -25.59 -7.13
C ILE A 263 6.14 -26.28 -6.08
N ILE A 264 5.29 -27.24 -6.50
CA ILE A 264 4.28 -27.94 -5.69
C ILE A 264 4.66 -29.43 -5.54
N GLU A 265 4.65 -29.97 -4.31
CA GLU A 265 4.74 -31.42 -4.01
C GLU A 265 3.41 -31.96 -3.44
N PRO A 266 2.96 -33.17 -3.80
CA PRO A 266 1.73 -33.80 -3.29
C PRO A 266 1.98 -34.68 -2.04
N VAL A 267 0.97 -34.85 -1.16
CA VAL A 267 1.04 -35.69 0.07
C VAL A 267 -0.05 -36.77 0.08
N GLU A 268 0.32 -37.99 0.49
CA GLU A 268 -0.49 -39.23 0.57
C GLU A 268 -1.41 -39.33 1.82
N GLY A 269 -2.51 -40.08 1.70
CA GLY A 269 -3.61 -40.19 2.67
C GLY A 269 -3.60 -41.41 3.61
N GLY A 270 -4.54 -41.43 4.58
CA GLY A 270 -4.67 -42.52 5.56
C GLY A 270 -6.04 -42.67 6.27
N ALA A 271 -6.67 -43.82 5.98
CA ALA A 271 -7.54 -44.75 6.74
C ALA A 271 -8.81 -44.30 7.53
N THR A 272 -9.92 -44.95 7.17
CA THR A 272 -11.27 -44.94 7.77
C THR A 272 -11.53 -46.16 8.67
N ASP A 273 -12.16 -45.97 9.84
CA ASP A 273 -12.83 -47.06 10.59
C ASP A 273 -14.23 -46.64 11.09
N ALA A 274 -15.19 -47.56 10.93
CA ALA A 274 -16.63 -47.34 11.10
C ALA A 274 -17.19 -47.91 12.41
N PHE A 275 -18.22 -47.27 12.96
CA PHE A 275 -19.07 -47.81 14.03
C PHE A 275 -20.56 -47.78 13.63
N LYS A 276 -21.30 -48.84 13.99
CA LYS A 276 -22.75 -49.04 13.76
C LYS A 276 -23.50 -49.15 15.09
N VAL A 277 -24.70 -48.54 15.18
CA VAL A 277 -25.78 -48.91 16.13
C VAL A 277 -27.16 -48.67 15.48
N GLU A 278 -28.15 -49.48 15.87
CA GLU A 278 -29.40 -49.79 15.16
C GLU A 278 -30.65 -48.97 15.55
N ALA A 279 -31.42 -48.64 14.50
CA ALA A 279 -32.88 -48.62 14.33
C ALA A 279 -33.83 -48.07 15.42
N ASN A 280 -34.23 -46.79 15.27
CA ASN A 280 -35.60 -46.38 14.88
C ASN A 280 -35.76 -44.85 15.02
N GLY A 281 -35.60 -44.12 13.91
CA GLY A 281 -35.76 -42.67 13.82
C GLY A 281 -34.60 -42.00 13.09
N ILE A 282 -34.92 -41.21 12.06
CA ILE A 282 -34.00 -40.56 11.10
C ILE A 282 -33.17 -41.60 10.33
N ASN A 283 -33.31 -41.64 9.01
CA ASN A 283 -32.46 -42.49 8.17
C ASN A 283 -31.07 -41.85 8.04
N LEU A 284 -30.24 -42.02 9.07
CA LEU A 284 -28.83 -41.57 9.09
C LEU A 284 -27.95 -42.32 8.08
N GLY A 285 -28.49 -43.33 7.38
CA GLY A 285 -27.83 -44.04 6.30
C GLY A 285 -28.00 -43.40 4.92
N GLU A 286 -28.73 -42.29 4.80
CA GLU A 286 -28.90 -41.62 3.52
C GLU A 286 -27.55 -41.07 3.01
N PRO A 287 -27.10 -41.46 1.81
CA PRO A 287 -25.74 -41.16 1.35
C PRO A 287 -25.51 -39.65 1.16
N LEU A 288 -26.56 -38.87 0.89
CA LEU A 288 -26.52 -37.40 0.87
C LEU A 288 -26.32 -36.79 2.25
N LEU A 289 -27.00 -37.32 3.27
CA LEU A 289 -26.87 -36.87 4.66
C LEU A 289 -25.50 -37.26 5.23
N LEU A 290 -25.02 -38.47 4.92
CA LEU A 290 -23.68 -38.92 5.27
C LEU A 290 -22.60 -38.11 4.56
N ASP A 291 -22.80 -37.72 3.30
CA ASP A 291 -21.90 -36.80 2.59
C ASP A 291 -21.92 -35.40 3.24
N LEU A 292 -23.09 -34.88 3.60
CA LEU A 292 -23.22 -33.59 4.29
C LEU A 292 -22.59 -33.56 5.69
N LEU A 293 -22.55 -34.70 6.39
CA LEU A 293 -21.98 -34.84 7.73
C LEU A 293 -20.52 -35.32 7.72
N SER A 294 -19.99 -35.80 6.59
CA SER A 294 -18.63 -36.30 6.42
C SER A 294 -17.66 -35.20 5.97
N ASP A 295 -16.47 -35.21 6.55
CA ASP A 295 -15.34 -34.35 6.15
C ASP A 295 -14.75 -34.74 4.78
N GLU A 296 -15.06 -35.94 4.27
CA GLU A 296 -14.63 -36.45 2.95
C GLU A 296 -15.83 -36.90 2.09
N PRO A 297 -15.75 -36.75 0.74
CA PRO A 297 -16.85 -37.08 -0.17
C PRO A 297 -17.20 -38.58 -0.19
N VAL A 298 -18.49 -38.90 -0.08
CA VAL A 298 -18.99 -40.29 -0.06
C VAL A 298 -19.30 -40.77 -1.50
N PRO A 299 -18.65 -41.84 -2.02
CA PRO A 299 -18.82 -42.27 -3.41
C PRO A 299 -20.25 -42.81 -3.70
N GLY A 300 -20.87 -42.31 -4.77
CA GLY A 300 -22.16 -42.81 -5.30
C GLY A 300 -23.32 -41.81 -5.35
N VAL A 301 -23.13 -40.55 -4.91
CA VAL A 301 -24.17 -39.51 -4.96
C VAL A 301 -24.05 -38.70 -6.27
N ASN A 302 -24.84 -39.04 -7.27
CA ASN A 302 -24.93 -38.27 -8.52
C ASN A 302 -26.01 -37.17 -8.40
N MET A 303 -25.59 -35.90 -8.33
CA MET A 303 -26.51 -34.77 -8.50
C MET A 303 -26.67 -34.43 -9.99
N ALA A 304 -27.59 -35.08 -10.71
CA ALA A 304 -28.20 -34.49 -11.90
C ALA A 304 -29.46 -35.22 -12.42
N SER A 305 -30.55 -34.46 -12.43
CA SER A 305 -31.67 -34.42 -13.39
C SER A 305 -32.61 -35.63 -13.59
N SER A 306 -33.91 -35.39 -13.35
CA SER A 306 -34.93 -35.72 -14.35
C SER A 306 -36.13 -34.78 -14.22
N GLY A 307 -36.60 -34.24 -15.35
CA GLY A 307 -37.81 -33.43 -15.44
C GLY A 307 -39.00 -34.24 -15.96
N SER A 308 -40.21 -33.84 -15.61
CA SER A 308 -41.40 -34.16 -16.39
C SER A 308 -42.45 -33.04 -16.27
N ALA A 309 -43.16 -32.80 -17.37
CA ALA A 309 -44.03 -31.65 -17.63
C ALA A 309 -45.52 -31.94 -17.37
N LYS A 310 -46.32 -30.91 -17.00
CA LYS A 310 -47.66 -30.60 -17.59
C LYS A 310 -48.40 -29.38 -16.98
N LYS A 311 -48.77 -28.44 -17.88
CA LYS A 311 -50.05 -27.71 -18.12
C LYS A 311 -50.77 -26.81 -17.06
N ARG A 312 -50.90 -25.54 -17.47
CA ARG A 312 -52.09 -24.64 -17.62
C ARG A 312 -52.67 -23.80 -16.44
N SER A 313 -52.51 -22.48 -16.62
CA SER A 313 -53.44 -21.31 -16.50
C SER A 313 -53.98 -20.78 -15.14
N PRO A 314 -54.20 -19.44 -15.03
CA PRO A 314 -54.34 -18.63 -13.78
C PRO A 314 -55.85 -18.42 -13.42
N PRO A 315 -56.35 -17.52 -12.51
CA PRO A 315 -55.76 -16.27 -11.94
C PRO A 315 -56.22 -15.86 -10.49
N VAL A 316 -55.89 -14.60 -10.11
CA VAL A 316 -56.74 -13.63 -9.34
C VAL A 316 -56.28 -13.16 -7.92
N VAL A 317 -55.77 -11.91 -7.90
CA VAL A 317 -56.16 -10.70 -7.11
C VAL A 317 -56.05 -10.62 -5.57
N SER A 318 -55.58 -9.43 -5.16
CA SER A 318 -55.74 -8.68 -3.90
C SER A 318 -54.92 -9.14 -2.69
N GLY A 319 -54.37 -8.27 -1.86
CA GLY A 319 -54.44 -6.81 -1.81
C GLY A 319 -53.91 -6.31 -0.46
N ALA A 320 -53.68 -5.00 -0.42
CA ALA A 320 -53.71 -4.11 0.75
C ALA A 320 -52.69 -4.33 1.88
N GLU A 321 -51.83 -3.32 2.06
CA GLU A 321 -51.81 -2.43 3.25
C GLU A 321 -51.13 -3.05 4.48
N GLY A 322 -50.12 -2.45 5.10
CA GLY A 322 -49.71 -1.06 5.10
C GLY A 322 -49.35 -0.70 6.53
N SER A 323 -48.36 0.19 6.69
CA SER A 323 -48.26 1.15 7.80
C SER A 323 -48.06 0.54 9.21
N ARG A 324 -47.19 1.02 10.09
CA ARG A 324 -46.67 2.36 10.31
C ARG A 324 -45.95 2.29 11.66
N LYS A 325 -45.00 3.23 11.84
CA LYS A 325 -44.75 3.95 13.11
C LYS A 325 -44.07 3.10 14.21
N LYS A 326 -43.18 3.62 15.04
CA LYS A 326 -42.72 4.99 15.33
C LYS A 326 -41.60 4.85 16.37
N GLU A 327 -40.70 5.84 16.36
CA GLU A 327 -40.12 6.52 17.54
C GLU A 327 -39.36 5.68 18.60
N CYS A 328 -38.33 6.16 19.27
CA CYS A 328 -37.40 7.28 19.17
C CYS A 328 -36.50 7.16 20.43
N ILE A 329 -35.40 7.93 20.47
CA ILE A 329 -34.66 8.37 21.67
C ILE A 329 -33.50 7.47 22.16
N ALA A 330 -32.33 7.79 21.59
CA ALA A 330 -31.22 8.51 22.24
C ALA A 330 -30.14 7.80 23.08
N GLN A 331 -28.91 8.25 22.76
CA GLN A 331 -27.77 8.54 23.63
C GLN A 331 -26.76 7.43 23.98
N SER A 332 -25.65 7.46 23.24
CA SER A 332 -24.34 7.99 23.68
C SER A 332 -23.15 7.02 23.77
N LYS A 333 -21.98 7.62 23.43
CA LYS A 333 -20.57 7.18 23.55
C LYS A 333 -20.05 6.27 22.42
N ILE A 334 -19.30 6.77 21.44
CA ILE A 334 -17.96 7.40 21.44
C ILE A 334 -16.80 6.44 21.80
N PHE A 335 -15.95 6.26 20.77
CA PHE A 335 -14.51 5.99 20.72
C PHE A 335 -13.94 4.55 20.64
N LEU A 336 -13.21 4.35 19.52
CA LEU A 336 -11.86 3.74 19.35
C LEU A 336 -11.74 2.23 19.62
N SER A 337 -10.95 1.42 18.90
CA SER A 337 -9.88 1.64 17.93
C SER A 337 -9.41 0.27 17.42
N SER A 338 -9.26 0.15 16.10
CA SER A 338 -8.03 -0.26 15.40
C SER A 338 -6.86 -0.83 16.22
N SER A 339 -6.27 -1.91 15.69
CA SER A 339 -4.83 -2.23 15.82
C SER A 339 -4.47 -3.17 14.66
N ASN A 340 -3.92 -2.64 13.55
CA ASN A 340 -2.49 -2.55 13.23
C ASN A 340 -1.71 -3.86 13.45
N GLY A 341 -1.40 -4.53 12.34
CA GLY A 341 -0.50 -5.67 12.26
C GLY A 341 0.93 -5.21 11.96
N SER A 342 1.89 -5.80 12.66
CA SER A 342 3.33 -5.65 12.41
C SER A 342 3.84 -6.79 11.52
N GLU A 343 4.83 -6.50 10.69
CA GLU A 343 5.60 -7.48 9.91
C GLU A 343 6.55 -8.35 10.78
N PRO A 344 7.03 -9.50 10.25
CA PRO A 344 7.41 -10.66 11.05
C PRO A 344 8.85 -10.59 11.57
N SER A 345 9.01 -10.70 12.88
CA SER A 345 10.30 -11.01 13.50
C SER A 345 10.75 -12.42 13.11
N LYS A 346 12.06 -12.61 12.93
CA LYS A 346 12.74 -13.91 12.77
C LYS A 346 11.99 -14.99 13.56
N ARG A 347 11.50 -16.05 12.90
CA ARG A 347 10.74 -17.14 13.54
C ARG A 347 11.60 -17.82 14.60
N ILE A 348 11.53 -17.34 15.83
CA ILE A 348 12.08 -18.02 17.01
C ILE A 348 11.13 -19.19 17.31
N LYS A 349 11.63 -20.42 17.20
CA LYS A 349 10.88 -21.62 17.61
C LYS A 349 10.82 -21.66 19.14
N ILE A 350 9.84 -20.97 19.72
CA ILE A 350 9.60 -20.91 21.17
C ILE A 350 9.20 -22.30 21.73
N TRP A 351 8.59 -23.16 20.90
CA TRP A 351 7.98 -24.43 21.31
C TRP A 351 8.67 -25.69 20.74
N GLY A 352 9.86 -25.57 20.14
CA GLY A 352 10.62 -26.71 19.61
C GLY A 352 11.48 -27.38 20.68
N LYS A 353 11.56 -28.72 20.68
CA LYS A 353 12.60 -29.45 21.44
C LYS A 353 13.96 -29.15 20.82
N ASP A 354 14.95 -28.87 21.66
CA ASP A 354 16.34 -28.76 21.23
C ASP A 354 16.85 -30.20 20.99
N ASP A 355 17.18 -30.53 19.75
CA ASP A 355 17.83 -31.80 19.39
C ASP A 355 19.32 -31.67 19.73
N ASP A 356 19.73 -32.19 20.89
CA ASP A 356 21.14 -32.34 21.25
C ASP A 356 21.65 -33.75 20.94
N SER A 357 22.55 -33.85 19.97
CA SER A 357 23.72 -34.75 19.94
C SER A 357 24.64 -34.23 18.80
N SER A 358 25.91 -33.91 18.94
CA SER A 358 26.96 -34.44 19.83
C SER A 358 28.21 -33.54 19.86
N ASP A 359 28.83 -33.52 21.03
CA ASP A 359 30.27 -33.39 21.37
C ASP A 359 31.10 -32.15 21.01
N GLY A 360 31.59 -31.49 22.07
CA GLY A 360 32.86 -30.77 22.06
C GLY A 360 32.88 -29.50 22.92
N THR A 361 33.22 -29.64 24.21
CA THR A 361 33.50 -28.57 25.19
C THR A 361 32.29 -27.99 25.93
N SER A 362 32.04 -28.52 27.13
CA SER A 362 31.20 -27.93 28.17
C SER A 362 31.67 -26.52 28.53
N VAL A 363 31.08 -25.49 27.90
CA VAL A 363 30.97 -24.15 28.50
C VAL A 363 29.69 -24.17 29.33
N GLY A 364 29.84 -24.04 30.65
CA GLY A 364 28.75 -24.23 31.60
C GLY A 364 27.53 -23.38 31.26
N SER A 365 26.36 -24.03 31.19
CA SER A 365 25.07 -23.35 31.27
C SER A 365 25.05 -22.47 32.52
N SER A 366 24.90 -21.15 32.34
CA SER A 366 24.77 -20.19 33.44
C SER A 366 23.70 -20.66 34.43
N ILE A 367 24.03 -20.69 35.72
CA ILE A 367 23.12 -21.14 36.80
C ILE A 367 21.93 -20.18 36.91
N HIS A 368 22.13 -18.92 36.54
CA HIS A 368 21.12 -17.87 36.59
C HIS A 368 20.40 -17.62 35.25
N ALA A 369 20.54 -18.51 34.27
CA ALA A 369 19.84 -18.40 33.00
C ALA A 369 18.31 -18.55 33.18
N VAL A 370 17.56 -17.61 32.60
CA VAL A 370 16.09 -17.67 32.59
C VAL A 370 15.62 -18.73 31.59
N PRO A 371 14.62 -19.59 31.94
CA PRO A 371 14.08 -20.58 31.01
C PRO A 371 13.61 -19.95 29.69
N LYS A 372 13.85 -20.62 28.57
CA LYS A 372 13.57 -20.13 27.20
C LYS A 372 12.17 -19.53 27.04
N LEU A 373 11.14 -20.20 27.54
CA LEU A 373 9.75 -19.71 27.48
C LEU A 373 9.55 -18.42 28.27
N GLU A 374 10.10 -18.36 29.47
CA GLU A 374 10.04 -17.17 30.32
C GLU A 374 10.82 -16.02 29.67
N ALA A 375 12.02 -16.28 29.16
CA ALA A 375 12.85 -15.27 28.50
C ALA A 375 12.08 -14.52 27.39
N TYR A 376 11.30 -15.22 26.56
CA TYR A 376 10.56 -14.61 25.46
C TYR A 376 9.14 -14.13 25.80
N LEU A 377 8.50 -14.71 26.82
CA LEU A 377 7.08 -14.46 27.13
C LEU A 377 6.86 -13.68 28.44
N TYR A 378 7.88 -13.46 29.26
CA TYR A 378 7.72 -12.74 30.52
C TYR A 378 7.08 -11.36 30.30
N TYR A 379 7.58 -10.61 29.32
CA TYR A 379 7.12 -9.26 28.94
C TYR A 379 6.10 -9.23 27.77
N PHE A 380 5.43 -10.36 27.50
CA PHE A 380 4.47 -10.44 26.41
C PHE A 380 3.39 -9.35 26.51
N GLY A 381 3.03 -8.72 25.38
CA GLY A 381 1.99 -7.69 25.33
C GLY A 381 2.45 -6.24 25.50
N ILE A 382 3.68 -5.99 25.96
CA ILE A 382 4.19 -4.60 26.14
C ILE A 382 4.22 -3.83 24.82
N ARG A 383 4.53 -4.51 23.70
CA ARG A 383 4.55 -3.92 22.35
C ARG A 383 3.19 -3.97 21.64
N GLY A 384 2.13 -4.37 22.33
CA GLY A 384 0.77 -4.57 21.80
C GLY A 384 0.27 -6.01 21.95
N ARG A 385 -1.05 -6.22 21.87
CA ARG A 385 -1.75 -7.46 22.28
C ARG A 385 -1.31 -8.77 21.57
N ARG A 386 -0.52 -8.69 20.50
CA ARG A 386 -0.06 -9.85 19.72
C ARG A 386 1.46 -9.85 19.47
N HIS A 387 2.21 -9.04 20.24
CA HIS A 387 3.65 -8.91 20.05
C HIS A 387 4.42 -9.46 21.25
N LEU A 388 5.53 -10.15 20.93
CA LEU A 388 6.52 -10.52 21.93
C LEU A 388 7.08 -9.26 22.60
N GLY A 389 7.33 -9.38 23.91
CA GLY A 389 8.08 -8.37 24.64
C GLY A 389 9.56 -8.41 24.30
N PRO A 390 10.37 -7.48 24.86
CA PRO A 390 11.81 -7.66 24.86
C PRO A 390 12.19 -8.94 25.61
N LYS A 391 13.27 -9.61 25.19
CA LYS A 391 13.76 -10.85 25.82
C LYS A 391 14.28 -10.54 27.23
N LEU A 392 13.77 -11.23 28.23
CA LEU A 392 14.23 -11.18 29.61
C LEU A 392 15.53 -11.99 29.76
N ILE A 393 16.54 -11.39 30.38
CA ILE A 393 17.84 -12.02 30.64
C ILE A 393 17.92 -12.50 32.08
N TYR A 394 17.49 -11.66 33.03
CA TYR A 394 17.52 -11.94 34.46
C TYR A 394 16.53 -11.03 35.20
N ARG A 395 15.99 -11.47 36.34
CA ARG A 395 15.15 -10.66 37.24
C ARG A 395 15.33 -11.08 38.70
N THR A 396 15.21 -10.12 39.62
CA THR A 396 15.16 -10.36 41.07
C THR A 396 13.73 -10.52 41.61
N SER A 397 12.72 -10.28 40.76
CA SER A 397 11.31 -10.37 41.16
C SER A 397 10.96 -11.75 41.70
N LYS A 398 10.11 -11.79 42.73
CA LYS A 398 9.58 -13.04 43.30
C LYS A 398 8.33 -13.56 42.58
N ASP A 399 7.91 -12.88 41.53
CA ASP A 399 6.79 -13.32 40.69
C ASP A 399 7.06 -14.72 40.11
N VAL A 400 6.01 -15.55 40.06
CA VAL A 400 6.08 -16.90 39.50
C VAL A 400 5.53 -16.86 38.08
N PHE A 401 6.43 -16.95 37.09
CA PHE A 401 6.04 -17.04 35.70
C PHE A 401 5.38 -18.40 35.43
N THR A 402 4.10 -18.39 35.09
CA THR A 402 3.40 -19.59 34.63
C THR A 402 3.45 -19.63 33.11
N SER A 403 4.27 -20.52 32.58
CA SER A 403 4.34 -20.76 31.13
C SER A 403 2.97 -21.19 30.61
N PRO A 404 2.51 -20.68 29.47
CA PRO A 404 1.36 -21.26 28.79
C PRO A 404 1.68 -22.73 28.46
N SER A 405 0.72 -23.62 28.63
CA SER A 405 0.87 -25.06 28.41
C SER A 405 0.93 -25.41 26.92
N GLY A 406 0.66 -24.44 26.05
CA GLY A 406 0.72 -24.59 24.60
C GLY A 406 0.41 -23.28 23.86
N PRO A 407 0.52 -23.28 22.52
CA PRO A 407 0.30 -22.09 21.68
C PRO A 407 -1.15 -21.60 21.66
N GLU A 408 -2.11 -22.40 22.12
CA GLU A 408 -3.54 -22.04 22.21
C GLU A 408 -3.94 -21.41 23.56
N GLN A 409 -3.03 -21.40 24.55
CA GLN A 409 -3.29 -20.76 25.84
C GLN A 409 -2.78 -19.32 25.79
N ASP A 410 -3.64 -18.36 26.13
CA ASP A 410 -3.27 -16.94 26.16
C ASP A 410 -2.08 -16.72 27.11
N ALA A 411 -0.99 -16.18 26.57
CA ALA A 411 0.13 -15.73 27.37
C ALA A 411 -0.30 -14.51 28.20
N ARG A 412 0.22 -14.42 29.43
CA ARG A 412 -0.06 -13.28 30.32
C ARG A 412 0.30 -11.96 29.61
N ILE A 413 -0.65 -11.03 29.51
CA ILE A 413 -0.42 -9.73 28.87
C ILE A 413 0.08 -8.76 29.92
N MET A 414 1.36 -8.40 29.83
CA MET A 414 1.97 -7.35 30.63
C MET A 414 1.77 -5.97 29.99
N ARG A 415 1.56 -4.97 30.84
CA ARG A 415 1.53 -3.56 30.49
C ARG A 415 2.55 -2.80 31.32
N LEU A 416 3.33 -1.96 30.66
CA LEU A 416 4.25 -1.03 31.30
C LEU A 416 3.49 0.15 31.91
N LEU A 417 3.83 0.52 33.14
CA LEU A 417 3.25 1.63 33.88
C LEU A 417 4.35 2.63 34.29
N PRO A 418 4.05 3.94 34.24
CA PRO A 418 4.96 4.97 34.72
C PRO A 418 5.06 4.97 36.26
N VAL A 419 6.22 5.39 36.77
CA VAL A 419 6.46 5.63 38.20
C VAL A 419 6.52 7.14 38.42
N TYR A 420 5.44 7.72 38.93
CA TYR A 420 5.38 9.17 39.19
C TYR A 420 6.04 9.56 40.52
N THR A 421 5.87 8.73 41.55
CA THR A 421 6.35 9.01 42.91
C THR A 421 6.81 7.73 43.59
N HIS A 422 7.89 7.83 44.36
CA HIS A 422 8.44 6.79 45.22
C HIS A 422 8.91 7.42 46.53
N ASN A 423 8.61 6.79 47.67
CA ASN A 423 8.74 7.40 49.00
C ASN A 423 10.15 7.93 49.30
N LYS A 424 11.19 7.32 48.73
CA LYS A 424 12.60 7.74 48.91
C LYS A 424 13.21 8.32 47.64
N LEU A 425 13.07 7.61 46.52
CA LEU A 425 13.72 7.98 45.26
C LEU A 425 13.27 9.33 44.69
N SER A 426 12.07 9.79 45.05
CA SER A 426 11.55 11.10 44.64
C SER A 426 12.10 12.28 45.46
N GLN A 427 12.78 12.01 46.58
CA GLN A 427 13.38 13.06 47.42
C GLN A 427 14.76 13.44 46.90
N ASP A 428 15.09 14.73 46.92
CA ASP A 428 16.43 15.29 46.63
C ASP A 428 17.08 14.79 45.33
N ASN A 429 16.27 14.45 44.32
CA ASN A 429 16.73 13.85 43.06
C ASN A 429 17.57 12.57 43.26
N LEU A 430 17.31 11.82 44.33
CA LEU A 430 18.06 10.60 44.70
C LEU A 430 18.06 9.55 43.58
N TRP A 431 16.97 9.42 42.81
CA TRP A 431 16.97 8.58 41.62
C TRP A 431 18.04 8.98 40.60
N GLY A 432 18.26 10.27 40.36
CA GLY A 432 19.30 10.73 39.44
C GLY A 432 20.70 10.27 39.89
N THR A 433 20.98 10.34 41.18
CA THR A 433 22.22 9.85 41.79
C THR A 433 22.35 8.34 41.67
N ILE A 434 21.34 7.59 42.13
CA ILE A 434 21.33 6.12 42.09
C ILE A 434 21.43 5.61 40.64
N ARG A 435 20.69 6.20 39.70
CA ARG A 435 20.78 5.84 38.27
C ARG A 435 22.20 5.98 37.74
N ASN A 436 22.89 7.08 38.07
CA ASN A 436 24.26 7.30 37.63
C ASN A 436 25.26 6.33 38.30
N GLU A 437 25.05 5.99 39.58
CA GLU A 437 25.88 4.99 40.26
C GLU A 437 25.63 3.57 39.74
N VAL A 438 24.39 3.22 39.42
CA VAL A 438 24.04 1.98 38.72
C VAL A 438 24.77 1.91 37.38
N VAL A 439 24.75 2.98 36.57
CA VAL A 439 25.51 3.03 35.31
C VAL A 439 27.01 2.76 35.55
N LYS A 440 27.63 3.43 36.53
CA LYS A 440 29.04 3.18 36.88
C LYS A 440 29.32 1.74 37.28
N LEU A 441 28.43 1.11 38.07
CA LEU A 441 28.57 -0.29 38.47
C LEU A 441 28.48 -1.23 37.27
N LEU A 442 27.58 -0.96 36.34
CA LEU A 442 27.44 -1.72 35.10
C LEU A 442 28.66 -1.55 34.19
N ASP A 443 29.19 -0.32 34.06
CA ASP A 443 30.39 -0.02 33.28
C ASP A 443 31.63 -0.72 33.86
N MET A 444 31.78 -0.74 35.18
CA MET A 444 32.87 -1.46 35.87
C MET A 444 32.86 -2.97 35.60
N ARG A 445 31.70 -3.53 35.23
CA ARG A 445 31.52 -4.94 34.85
C ARG A 445 31.50 -5.16 33.34
N GLU A 446 31.86 -4.13 32.57
CA GLU A 446 31.91 -4.14 31.10
C GLU A 446 30.57 -4.54 30.45
N ILE A 447 29.44 -4.22 31.12
CA ILE A 447 28.10 -4.52 30.60
C ILE A 447 27.72 -3.45 29.56
N GLN A 448 27.44 -3.89 28.33
CA GLN A 448 27.00 -3.01 27.24
C GLN A 448 25.53 -2.58 27.42
N LEU A 449 25.30 -1.58 28.28
CA LEU A 449 23.97 -1.07 28.58
C LEU A 449 23.42 -0.17 27.47
N THR A 450 22.11 -0.18 27.28
CA THR A 450 21.39 0.72 26.37
C THR A 450 20.42 1.65 27.08
N SER A 451 19.89 1.27 28.25
CA SER A 451 18.97 2.10 29.05
C SER A 451 18.93 1.65 30.52
N VAL A 452 18.66 2.59 31.43
CA VAL A 452 18.34 2.32 32.84
C VAL A 452 17.06 3.06 33.18
N ASP A 453 15.95 2.33 33.22
CA ASP A 453 14.61 2.89 33.40
C ASP A 453 14.02 2.54 34.77
N LEU A 454 13.12 3.39 35.27
CA LEU A 454 12.34 3.12 36.48
C LEU A 454 10.88 2.90 36.10
N VAL A 455 10.38 1.68 36.26
CA VAL A 455 9.07 1.28 35.72
C VAL A 455 8.27 0.44 36.71
N ARG A 456 6.97 0.27 36.43
CA ARG A 456 6.12 -0.77 37.02
C ARG A 456 5.48 -1.58 35.92
N PHE A 457 5.06 -2.80 36.25
CA PHE A 457 4.30 -3.63 35.35
C PHE A 457 2.93 -3.94 35.93
N ARG A 458 1.94 -4.15 35.06
CA ARG A 458 0.62 -4.67 35.43
C ARG A 458 0.28 -5.84 34.53
N TRP A 459 -0.31 -6.87 35.11
CA TRP A 459 -0.89 -7.99 34.38
C TRP A 459 -2.08 -8.56 35.13
N GLU A 460 -2.87 -9.36 34.42
CA GLU A 460 -4.02 -10.06 34.97
C GLU A 460 -3.60 -11.48 35.37
N LYS A 461 -3.99 -11.91 36.58
CA LYS A 461 -3.74 -13.25 37.12
C LYS A 461 -5.08 -13.92 37.39
N GLN A 462 -5.30 -15.09 36.81
CA GLN A 462 -6.48 -15.90 37.13
C GLN A 462 -6.31 -16.59 38.47
N LYS A 463 -7.33 -16.49 39.32
CA LYS A 463 -7.44 -17.23 40.57
C LYS A 463 -8.11 -18.58 40.34
N ALA A 464 -7.91 -19.51 41.28
CA ALA A 464 -8.50 -20.84 41.23
C ALA A 464 -10.04 -20.85 41.31
N ASP A 465 -10.65 -19.74 41.71
CA ASP A 465 -12.10 -19.52 41.81
C ASP A 465 -12.73 -18.99 40.51
N GLY A 466 -11.94 -18.81 39.44
CA GLY A 466 -12.39 -18.31 38.14
C GLY A 466 -12.48 -16.78 38.03
N HIS A 467 -12.16 -16.04 39.09
CA HIS A 467 -12.05 -14.57 39.04
C HIS A 467 -10.64 -14.13 38.63
N SER A 468 -10.55 -13.02 37.91
CA SER A 468 -9.27 -12.41 37.54
C SER A 468 -8.89 -11.28 38.49
N GLU A 469 -7.63 -11.26 38.91
CA GLU A 469 -7.05 -10.24 39.77
C GLU A 469 -5.99 -9.46 38.99
N MET A 470 -6.04 -8.13 39.08
CA MET A 470 -5.00 -7.26 38.52
C MET A 470 -3.83 -7.18 39.49
N VAL A 471 -2.67 -7.67 39.06
CA VAL A 471 -1.41 -7.60 39.79
C VAL A 471 -0.60 -6.40 39.30
N ILE A 472 -0.02 -5.64 40.23
CA ILE A 472 0.91 -4.55 39.93
C ILE A 472 2.25 -4.92 40.58
N SER A 473 3.34 -4.90 39.81
CA SER A 473 4.68 -5.17 40.35
C SER A 473 5.13 -4.06 41.31
N PRO A 474 6.09 -4.36 42.20
CA PRO A 474 6.95 -3.35 42.78
C PRO A 474 7.63 -2.48 41.70
N VAL A 475 8.24 -1.39 42.14
CA VAL A 475 9.06 -0.57 41.24
C VAL A 475 10.24 -1.41 40.77
N THR A 476 10.54 -1.39 39.48
CA THR A 476 11.63 -2.16 38.88
C THR A 476 12.61 -1.20 38.21
N ILE A 477 13.89 -1.32 38.55
CA ILE A 477 14.98 -0.80 37.73
C ILE A 477 15.12 -1.75 36.55
N TRP A 478 14.68 -1.29 35.39
CA TRP A 478 14.56 -2.09 34.17
C TRP A 478 15.67 -1.71 33.21
N ILE A 479 16.70 -2.54 33.16
CA ILE A 479 17.96 -2.28 32.45
C ILE A 479 17.89 -2.90 31.07
N GLY A 480 18.07 -2.08 30.04
CA GLY A 480 18.27 -2.54 28.68
C GLY A 480 19.75 -2.79 28.40
N VAL A 481 20.07 -3.89 27.74
CA VAL A 481 21.42 -4.24 27.28
C VAL A 481 21.41 -4.67 25.82
N VAL A 482 22.55 -4.54 25.14
CA VAL A 482 22.67 -4.95 23.73
C VAL A 482 22.31 -6.44 23.59
N PRO A 483 21.51 -6.85 22.58
CA PRO A 483 21.15 -8.24 22.37
C PRO A 483 22.37 -9.17 22.34
N ASP A 484 22.24 -10.36 22.94
CA ASP A 484 23.29 -11.39 23.01
C ASP A 484 24.63 -10.95 23.67
N SER A 485 24.68 -9.80 24.36
CA SER A 485 25.91 -9.28 25.00
C SER A 485 26.07 -9.66 26.49
N LEU A 486 25.01 -10.10 27.16
CA LEU A 486 25.00 -10.34 28.61
C LEU A 486 24.44 -11.72 28.95
N ASN A 487 25.12 -12.47 29.82
CA ASN A 487 24.66 -13.75 30.35
C ASN A 487 23.95 -13.59 31.72
N GLY A 488 23.26 -14.65 32.16
CA GLY A 488 22.49 -14.64 33.41
C GLY A 488 23.35 -14.45 34.67
N ASP A 489 24.56 -15.01 34.71
CA ASP A 489 25.42 -14.96 35.90
C ASP A 489 25.96 -13.55 36.16
N VAL A 490 26.45 -12.87 35.11
CA VAL A 490 26.91 -11.47 35.21
C VAL A 490 25.73 -10.55 35.53
N ALA A 491 24.54 -10.83 35.00
CA ALA A 491 23.32 -10.11 35.34
C ALA A 491 22.90 -10.32 36.82
N PHE A 492 23.11 -11.52 37.37
CA PHE A 492 22.87 -11.82 38.78
C PHE A 492 23.84 -11.08 39.70
N GLU A 493 25.14 -11.13 39.40
CA GLU A 493 26.16 -10.45 40.19
C GLU A 493 25.96 -8.92 40.19
N SER A 494 25.74 -8.33 39.02
CA SER A 494 25.45 -6.90 38.91
C SER A 494 24.13 -6.52 39.61
N SER A 495 23.10 -7.37 39.56
CA SER A 495 21.87 -7.15 40.36
C SER A 495 22.16 -7.12 41.85
N THR A 496 23.07 -7.96 42.33
CA THR A 496 23.47 -8.01 43.75
C THR A 496 24.16 -6.72 44.15
N ASP A 497 25.07 -6.20 43.33
CA ASP A 497 25.74 -4.91 43.58
C ASP A 497 24.74 -3.74 43.60
N ILE A 498 23.77 -3.75 42.67
CA ILE A 498 22.70 -2.74 42.63
C ILE A 498 21.82 -2.83 43.88
N LEU A 499 21.46 -4.04 44.33
CA LEU A 499 20.69 -4.21 45.57
C LEU A 499 21.46 -3.76 46.81
N GLN A 500 22.78 -4.02 46.88
CA GLN A 500 23.64 -3.50 47.96
C GLN A 500 23.75 -1.97 47.92
N LEU A 501 23.80 -1.38 46.72
CA LEU A 501 23.74 0.07 46.55
C LEU A 501 22.41 0.63 47.10
N LEU A 502 21.28 0.02 46.75
CA LEU A 502 19.96 0.42 47.26
C LEU A 502 19.86 0.25 48.79
N GLU A 503 20.49 -0.77 49.35
CA GLU A 503 20.55 -1.01 50.79
C GLU A 503 21.29 0.11 51.55
N LYS A 504 22.35 0.69 50.99
CA LYS A 504 23.04 1.87 51.56
C LYS A 504 22.11 3.07 51.72
N HIS A 505 21.08 3.17 50.87
CA HIS A 505 20.03 4.19 50.96
C HIS A 505 18.77 3.67 51.69
N THR A 506 18.84 2.48 52.27
CA THR A 506 17.76 1.81 53.01
C THR A 506 16.51 1.59 52.14
N ILE A 507 16.70 1.29 50.84
CA ILE A 507 15.63 1.02 49.88
C ILE A 507 15.54 -0.49 49.68
N HIS A 508 14.36 -1.07 49.88
CA HIS A 508 14.15 -2.52 49.84
C HIS A 508 12.95 -2.94 48.97
N ASP A 509 12.18 -1.98 48.48
CA ASP A 509 10.93 -2.16 47.74
C ASP A 509 11.10 -2.01 46.22
N ILE A 510 12.33 -2.21 45.72
CA ILE A 510 12.70 -2.08 44.31
C ILE A 510 13.31 -3.40 43.81
N GLU A 511 12.82 -3.84 42.65
CA GLU A 511 13.32 -5.00 41.92
C GLU A 511 14.29 -4.56 40.80
N VAL A 512 15.10 -5.49 40.30
CA VAL A 512 16.03 -5.26 39.19
C VAL A 512 15.74 -6.32 38.13
N ALA A 513 15.65 -5.91 36.86
CA ALA A 513 15.46 -6.83 35.75
C ALA A 513 16.20 -6.35 34.48
N TYR A 514 16.75 -7.31 33.75
CA TYR A 514 17.52 -7.09 32.54
C TYR A 514 16.77 -7.56 31.30
N ARG A 515 16.80 -6.74 30.25
CA ARG A 515 16.20 -7.06 28.96
C ARG A 515 17.16 -6.80 27.82
N GLU A 516 16.99 -7.54 26.73
CA GLU A 516 17.58 -7.14 25.45
C GLU A 516 16.87 -5.89 24.90
N SER A 517 17.66 -4.89 24.52
CA SER A 517 17.18 -3.61 24.01
C SER A 517 18.25 -2.95 23.13
N GLU A 518 17.81 -2.29 22.07
CA GLU A 518 18.65 -1.47 21.20
C GLU A 518 18.15 -0.03 21.24
N THR A 519 19.08 0.92 21.34
CA THR A 519 18.74 2.35 21.24
C THR A 519 18.48 2.69 19.77
N LYS A 520 17.27 3.17 19.47
CA LYS A 520 16.92 3.68 18.15
C LYS A 520 16.75 5.19 18.22
N LEU A 521 17.46 5.91 17.35
CA LEU A 521 17.15 7.31 17.07
C LEU A 521 15.78 7.33 16.37
N LEU A 522 14.81 8.02 16.95
CA LEU A 522 13.45 8.15 16.39
C LEU A 522 13.35 9.26 15.34
N VAL A 523 14.49 9.67 14.77
CA VAL A 523 14.56 10.69 13.72
C VAL A 523 14.39 9.97 12.39
N GLY A 524 13.42 10.38 11.58
CA GLY A 524 13.32 9.86 10.22
C GLY A 524 14.51 10.29 9.36
N PRO A 525 14.73 9.65 8.21
CA PRO A 525 15.85 9.95 7.32
C PRO A 525 15.88 11.41 6.85
N GLU A 526 17.10 11.90 6.58
CA GLU A 526 17.40 13.25 6.07
C GLU A 526 17.09 13.36 4.57
N LEU A 527 16.64 14.53 4.11
CA LEU A 527 16.44 14.79 2.68
C LEU A 527 17.78 14.92 1.97
N PHE A 528 17.81 14.56 0.70
CA PHE A 528 19.02 14.56 -0.12
C PHE A 528 19.37 15.96 -0.62
N ALA A 529 20.64 16.17 -0.98
CA ALA A 529 21.02 17.33 -1.77
C ALA A 529 20.45 17.21 -3.20
N PRO A 530 20.03 18.33 -3.81
CA PRO A 530 19.80 18.39 -5.25
C PRO A 530 21.05 17.96 -6.01
N VAL A 531 20.87 17.34 -7.17
CA VAL A 531 21.97 16.78 -7.97
C VAL A 531 22.07 17.45 -9.33
N ASP A 532 23.25 17.39 -9.93
CA ASP A 532 23.48 17.86 -11.30
C ASP A 532 23.03 16.84 -12.37
N ASP A 533 23.13 17.24 -13.63
CA ASP A 533 22.74 16.44 -14.78
C ASP A 533 23.69 15.28 -15.13
N LEU A 534 24.83 15.17 -14.46
CA LEU A 534 25.75 14.04 -14.61
C LEU A 534 25.46 12.94 -13.59
N ASN A 535 24.70 13.25 -12.54
CA ASN A 535 24.36 12.29 -11.50
C ASN A 535 23.44 11.16 -12.03
N PRO A 536 23.75 9.88 -11.73
CA PRO A 536 22.92 8.74 -12.08
C PRO A 536 21.46 8.80 -11.61
N LEU A 537 21.18 9.53 -10.52
CA LEU A 537 19.85 9.63 -9.91
C LEU A 537 19.05 10.85 -10.38
N LYS A 538 19.58 11.67 -11.30
CA LYS A 538 19.00 12.96 -11.71
C LYS A 538 17.55 12.92 -12.19
N ASP A 539 17.08 11.76 -12.66
CA ASP A 539 15.72 11.59 -13.19
C ASP A 539 14.70 11.23 -12.12
N VAL A 540 15.15 10.92 -10.90
CA VAL A 540 14.29 10.38 -9.84
C VAL A 540 14.53 10.99 -8.48
N ILE A 541 15.67 11.62 -8.19
CA ILE A 541 15.98 12.02 -6.81
C ILE A 541 15.13 13.20 -6.32
N ASP A 542 14.69 14.07 -7.22
CA ASP A 542 14.11 15.39 -6.90
C ASP A 542 13.01 15.37 -5.82
N PRO A 543 12.03 14.42 -5.82
CA PRO A 543 10.97 14.37 -4.81
C PRO A 543 11.43 14.12 -3.37
N VAL A 544 12.71 13.78 -3.16
CA VAL A 544 13.33 13.57 -1.85
C VAL A 544 14.49 14.53 -1.57
N THR A 545 14.63 15.60 -2.34
CA THR A 545 15.66 16.64 -2.14
C THR A 545 15.15 17.84 -1.35
N THR A 546 16.03 18.74 -0.94
CA THR A 546 15.66 20.00 -0.28
C THR A 546 15.24 21.13 -1.24
N ALA A 547 15.25 20.89 -2.56
CA ALA A 547 14.76 21.84 -3.53
C ALA A 547 13.25 22.08 -3.38
N LEU A 548 12.77 23.20 -3.91
CA LEU A 548 11.34 23.51 -3.90
C LEU A 548 10.53 22.46 -4.66
N SER A 549 9.23 22.48 -4.40
CA SER A 549 8.24 21.60 -5.00
C SER A 549 8.21 20.18 -4.44
N LEU A 550 8.52 20.04 -3.15
CA LEU A 550 8.36 18.78 -2.44
C LEU A 550 6.90 18.31 -2.45
N PRO A 551 6.61 17.05 -2.84
CA PRO A 551 5.29 16.47 -2.68
C PRO A 551 4.99 16.26 -1.20
N ILE A 552 3.89 16.82 -0.71
CA ILE A 552 3.51 16.76 0.71
C ILE A 552 2.06 16.31 0.91
N ALA A 553 1.80 15.74 2.08
CA ALA A 553 0.47 15.37 2.55
C ALA A 553 0.36 15.54 4.07
N GLY A 554 -0.86 15.57 4.59
CA GLY A 554 -1.08 15.46 6.03
C GLY A 554 -0.91 14.03 6.51
N LEU A 555 -0.28 13.81 7.67
CA LEU A 555 -0.07 12.46 8.23
C LEU A 555 -1.38 11.66 8.36
N ASN A 556 -2.46 12.35 8.77
CA ASN A 556 -3.79 11.76 8.94
C ASN A 556 -4.64 11.76 7.67
N THR A 557 -4.16 12.39 6.58
CA THR A 557 -4.81 12.44 5.28
C THR A 557 -3.82 12.17 4.15
N PRO A 558 -3.10 11.03 4.16
CA PRO A 558 -2.03 10.74 3.20
C PRO A 558 -2.54 10.51 1.76
N GLN A 559 -3.85 10.49 1.56
CA GLN A 559 -4.49 10.39 0.25
C GLN A 559 -4.66 11.75 -0.45
N VAL A 560 -4.64 12.86 0.31
CA VAL A 560 -4.69 14.22 -0.25
C VAL A 560 -3.28 14.74 -0.35
N GLN A 561 -2.90 15.18 -1.54
CA GLN A 561 -1.54 15.57 -1.84
C GLN A 561 -1.50 16.93 -2.49
N GLY A 562 -0.39 17.62 -2.23
CA GLY A 562 -0.06 18.88 -2.85
C GLY A 562 1.45 19.04 -2.89
N THR A 563 1.85 20.26 -3.21
CA THR A 563 3.25 20.64 -3.39
C THR A 563 3.62 21.69 -2.36
N LEU A 564 4.82 21.60 -1.79
CA LEU A 564 5.41 22.65 -0.95
C LEU A 564 5.92 23.77 -1.85
N GLY A 565 5.50 25.00 -1.59
CA GLY A 565 5.74 26.15 -2.46
C GLY A 565 7.08 26.81 -2.25
N PHE A 566 7.30 27.36 -1.05
CA PHE A 566 8.51 28.11 -0.72
C PHE A 566 8.87 28.01 0.77
N TYR A 567 10.11 28.36 1.07
CA TYR A 567 10.66 28.42 2.42
C TYR A 567 10.79 29.87 2.91
N PHE A 568 10.67 30.06 4.22
CA PHE A 568 11.11 31.30 4.86
C PHE A 568 11.65 31.00 6.26
N ARG A 569 12.49 31.90 6.79
CA ARG A 569 12.87 31.89 8.20
C ARG A 569 12.13 32.97 8.95
N ALA A 570 11.76 32.68 10.19
CA ALA A 570 11.33 33.70 11.16
C ALA A 570 12.05 33.40 12.48
N GLY A 571 12.87 34.36 12.93
CA GLY A 571 13.92 34.10 13.91
C GLY A 571 14.85 32.96 13.45
N GLU A 572 15.17 32.05 14.37
CA GLU A 572 16.03 30.89 14.10
C GLU A 572 15.30 29.71 13.42
N SER A 573 13.98 29.78 13.26
CA SER A 573 13.19 28.63 12.79
C SER A 573 12.95 28.64 11.29
N LEU A 574 13.06 27.46 10.66
CA LEU A 574 12.71 27.24 9.26
C LEU A 574 11.23 26.87 9.07
N TYR A 575 10.58 27.54 8.11
CA TYR A 575 9.19 27.33 7.74
C TYR A 575 9.04 27.04 6.25
N GLY A 576 7.99 26.29 5.91
CA GLY A 576 7.54 26.05 4.55
C GLY A 576 6.10 26.48 4.36
N VAL A 577 5.74 26.87 3.13
CA VAL A 577 4.40 27.35 2.78
C VAL A 577 3.79 26.48 1.70
N THR A 578 2.50 26.18 1.83
CA THR A 578 1.68 25.51 0.81
C THR A 578 0.26 26.09 0.83
N ALA A 579 -0.61 25.63 -0.07
CA ALA A 579 -2.02 25.99 -0.03
C ALA A 579 -2.73 25.28 1.14
N ARG A 580 -3.69 25.94 1.80
CA ARG A 580 -4.41 25.37 2.95
C ARG A 580 -5.18 24.11 2.58
N HIS A 581 -5.86 24.11 1.44
CA HIS A 581 -6.69 22.97 1.04
C HIS A 581 -5.89 21.66 0.85
N VAL A 582 -4.56 21.75 0.69
CA VAL A 582 -3.67 20.58 0.62
C VAL A 582 -3.64 19.81 1.94
N LEU A 583 -3.57 20.53 3.07
CA LEU A 583 -3.44 19.94 4.41
C LEU A 583 -4.74 19.99 5.22
N PHE A 584 -5.73 20.76 4.76
CA PHE A 584 -7.07 20.90 5.33
C PHE A 584 -8.09 20.73 4.21
N PRO A 585 -8.42 19.48 3.83
CA PRO A 585 -9.41 19.19 2.81
C PRO A 585 -10.76 19.82 3.15
N GLU A 586 -11.54 20.23 2.16
CA GLU A 586 -12.83 20.92 2.36
C GLU A 586 -13.78 20.16 3.31
N ALA A 587 -13.74 18.81 3.30
CA ALA A 587 -14.54 17.97 4.20
C ALA A 587 -14.25 18.20 5.71
N GLN A 588 -13.09 18.77 6.06
CA GLN A 588 -12.74 19.10 7.46
C GLN A 588 -13.21 20.50 7.89
N GLY A 589 -13.86 21.25 7.00
CA GLY A 589 -14.32 22.61 7.26
C GLY A 589 -13.24 23.68 7.06
N ASN A 590 -13.64 24.93 7.32
CA ASN A 590 -12.86 26.12 7.00
C ASN A 590 -12.38 26.91 8.23
N ASP A 591 -12.35 26.27 9.40
CA ASP A 591 -11.97 26.96 10.63
C ASP A 591 -10.50 27.38 10.63
N PRO A 592 -10.16 28.52 11.25
CA PRO A 592 -8.77 28.92 11.44
C PRO A 592 -8.02 27.86 12.25
N TYR A 593 -6.78 27.58 11.87
CA TYR A 593 -5.88 26.75 12.65
C TYR A 593 -4.66 27.56 13.07
N THR A 594 -4.34 27.51 14.36
CA THR A 594 -3.07 28.00 14.91
C THR A 594 -2.63 26.98 15.94
N TYR A 595 -1.41 26.49 15.79
CA TYR A 595 -0.88 25.47 16.68
C TYR A 595 -0.71 26.04 18.09
N ASN A 596 -1.32 25.39 19.07
CA ASN A 596 -1.07 25.62 20.47
C ASN A 596 -0.14 24.53 21.02
N SER A 597 0.83 24.89 21.85
CA SER A 597 1.80 23.93 22.42
C SER A 597 1.13 22.85 23.29
N SER A 598 -0.11 23.04 23.70
CA SER A 598 -0.91 22.08 24.48
C SER A 598 -1.70 21.07 23.62
N GLY A 599 -1.81 21.26 22.30
CA GLY A 599 -2.59 20.41 21.41
C GLY A 599 -1.74 19.43 20.58
N PRO A 600 -2.38 18.42 19.96
CA PRO A 600 -1.69 17.53 19.04
C PRO A 600 -1.23 18.28 17.78
N LYS A 601 -0.02 17.96 17.32
CA LYS A 601 0.54 18.51 16.08
C LYS A 601 -0.22 17.96 14.87
N ARG A 602 -0.51 18.81 13.90
CA ARG A 602 -0.90 18.37 12.55
C ARG A 602 0.36 18.14 11.73
N GLU A 603 0.87 16.92 11.79
CA GLU A 603 2.12 16.53 11.14
C GLU A 603 1.97 16.47 9.61
N VAL A 604 3.03 16.88 8.93
CA VAL A 604 3.13 16.91 7.47
C VAL A 604 4.18 15.90 7.06
N VAL A 605 3.83 15.06 6.08
CA VAL A 605 4.70 14.03 5.53
C VAL A 605 5.14 14.40 4.12
N LEU A 606 6.39 14.06 3.80
CA LEU A 606 6.89 13.98 2.44
C LEU A 606 6.23 12.77 1.75
N MET A 607 5.51 13.02 0.65
CA MET A 607 4.72 12.04 -0.09
C MET A 607 3.67 11.29 0.74
N GLY A 608 2.42 11.41 0.31
CA GLY A 608 1.37 10.48 0.71
C GLY A 608 1.68 9.04 0.29
N ASN A 609 0.95 8.05 0.84
CA ASN A 609 1.17 6.63 0.52
C ASN A 609 1.08 6.35 -0.98
N GLY A 610 0.09 6.94 -1.66
CA GLY A 610 -0.07 6.79 -3.10
C GLY A 610 1.12 7.34 -3.89
N ALA A 611 1.57 8.56 -3.59
CA ALA A 611 2.74 9.13 -4.29
C ALA A 611 4.01 8.37 -4.01
N PHE A 612 4.23 7.90 -2.78
CA PHE A 612 5.44 7.13 -2.48
C PHE A 612 5.47 5.80 -3.26
N VAL A 613 4.32 5.14 -3.42
CA VAL A 613 4.21 3.95 -4.27
C VAL A 613 4.48 4.29 -5.74
N HIS A 614 3.92 5.38 -6.25
CA HIS A 614 4.17 5.83 -7.63
C HIS A 614 5.63 6.23 -7.86
N PHE A 615 6.27 6.84 -6.86
CA PHE A 615 7.69 7.19 -6.86
C PHE A 615 8.57 5.94 -6.93
N LEU A 616 8.30 4.93 -6.11
CA LEU A 616 9.01 3.65 -6.20
C LEU A 616 8.78 2.96 -7.56
N ALA A 617 7.58 3.08 -8.13
CA ALA A 617 7.27 2.57 -9.46
C ALA A 617 8.02 3.33 -10.57
N SER A 618 8.21 4.65 -10.46
CA SER A 618 8.96 5.43 -11.45
C SER A 618 10.44 5.05 -11.48
N ILE A 619 11.06 4.79 -10.32
CA ILE A 619 12.44 4.28 -10.25
C ILE A 619 12.55 2.93 -10.97
N LYS A 620 11.61 2.01 -10.72
CA LYS A 620 11.58 0.71 -11.42
C LYS A 620 11.39 0.87 -12.94
N ALA A 621 10.50 1.76 -13.35
CA ALA A 621 10.26 2.04 -14.76
C ALA A 621 11.54 2.57 -15.43
N ARG A 622 12.28 3.49 -14.78
CA ARG A 622 13.55 4.00 -15.28
C ARG A 622 14.60 2.89 -15.43
N ILE A 623 14.72 2.00 -14.45
CA ILE A 623 15.57 0.81 -14.54
C ILE A 623 15.18 -0.06 -15.74
N GLY A 624 13.87 -0.29 -15.96
CA GLY A 624 13.35 -1.01 -17.12
C GLY A 624 13.76 -0.38 -18.46
N THR A 625 13.59 0.94 -18.60
CA THR A 625 13.99 1.69 -19.80
C THR A 625 15.50 1.58 -20.06
N LEU A 626 16.32 1.68 -19.02
CA LEU A 626 17.78 1.55 -19.17
C LEU A 626 18.18 0.11 -19.58
N ASN A 627 17.54 -0.93 -19.03
CA ASN A 627 17.78 -2.32 -19.46
C ASN A 627 17.44 -2.55 -20.95
N ASN A 628 16.33 -1.97 -21.42
CA ASN A 628 15.96 -2.03 -22.84
C ASN A 628 17.01 -1.33 -23.71
N THR A 629 17.52 -0.19 -23.25
CA THR A 629 18.59 0.55 -23.93
C THR A 629 19.88 -0.25 -23.99
N ILE A 630 20.29 -0.88 -22.88
CA ILE A 630 21.47 -1.76 -22.82
C ILE A 630 21.32 -2.93 -23.80
N THR A 631 20.13 -3.54 -23.88
CA THR A 631 19.85 -4.62 -24.84
C THR A 631 20.05 -4.16 -26.28
N PHE A 632 19.62 -2.94 -26.60
CA PHE A 632 19.84 -2.33 -27.92
C PHE A 632 21.32 -1.99 -28.18
N LEU A 633 22.03 -1.43 -27.19
CA LEU A 633 23.47 -1.13 -27.29
C LEU A 633 24.29 -2.40 -27.50
N GLY A 634 23.96 -3.49 -26.81
CA GLY A 634 24.59 -4.80 -27.01
C GLY A 634 24.46 -5.30 -28.46
N LYS A 635 23.31 -5.09 -29.10
CA LYS A 635 23.14 -5.40 -30.54
C LYS A 635 24.04 -4.52 -31.42
N ARG A 636 24.14 -3.22 -31.14
CA ARG A 636 25.02 -2.29 -31.87
C ARG A 636 26.49 -2.64 -31.72
N ILE A 637 26.93 -3.05 -30.52
CA ILE A 637 28.29 -3.52 -30.26
C ILE A 637 28.61 -4.69 -31.18
N VAL A 638 27.77 -5.73 -31.23
CA VAL A 638 27.96 -6.88 -32.13
C VAL A 638 28.05 -6.45 -33.60
N THR A 639 27.22 -5.50 -34.04
CA THR A 639 27.28 -4.98 -35.41
C THR A 639 28.59 -4.24 -35.69
N TYR A 640 29.01 -3.33 -34.80
CA TYR A 640 30.23 -2.56 -34.98
C TYR A 640 31.49 -3.41 -34.88
N THR A 641 31.51 -4.45 -34.04
CA THR A 641 32.61 -5.42 -33.99
C THR A 641 32.82 -6.08 -35.34
N LYS A 642 31.74 -6.59 -35.98
CA LYS A 642 31.82 -7.20 -37.31
C LYS A 642 32.30 -6.23 -38.39
N GLN A 643 31.88 -4.97 -38.31
CA GLN A 643 32.30 -3.92 -39.26
C GLN A 643 33.76 -3.51 -39.06
N ALA A 644 34.23 -3.42 -37.82
CA ALA A 644 35.62 -3.13 -37.49
C ALA A 644 36.55 -4.26 -37.94
N GLU A 645 36.16 -5.52 -37.72
CA GLU A 645 36.88 -6.70 -38.23
C GLU A 645 36.95 -6.73 -39.77
N ALA A 646 35.93 -6.19 -40.44
CA ALA A 646 35.90 -6.02 -41.90
C ALA A 646 36.72 -4.81 -42.41
N GLY A 647 37.41 -4.07 -41.53
CA GLY A 647 38.33 -3.00 -41.89
C GLY A 647 37.73 -1.58 -41.91
N ASP A 648 36.52 -1.36 -41.38
CA ASP A 648 35.95 -0.01 -41.25
C ASP A 648 36.55 0.73 -40.05
N ALA A 649 37.43 1.71 -40.33
CA ALA A 649 38.08 2.54 -39.31
C ALA A 649 37.08 3.38 -38.48
N GLN A 650 35.90 3.72 -39.04
CA GLN A 650 34.88 4.48 -38.33
C GLN A 650 34.08 3.59 -37.36
N ALA A 651 34.02 2.28 -37.62
CA ALA A 651 33.33 1.31 -36.76
C ALA A 651 34.05 1.12 -35.41
N ALA A 652 35.40 1.18 -35.38
CA ALA A 652 36.16 1.06 -34.14
C ALA A 652 35.89 2.21 -33.15
N SER A 653 35.81 3.45 -33.64
CA SER A 653 35.46 4.61 -32.81
C SER A 653 34.01 4.55 -32.30
N LYS A 654 33.07 4.17 -33.17
CA LYS A 654 31.65 3.96 -32.78
C LYS A 654 31.50 2.84 -31.75
N LEU A 655 32.27 1.76 -31.88
CA LEU A 655 32.31 0.65 -30.94
C LEU A 655 32.74 1.12 -29.55
N ALA A 656 33.88 1.82 -29.45
CA ALA A 656 34.39 2.34 -28.17
C ALA A 656 33.38 3.29 -27.48
N ALA A 657 32.78 4.21 -28.24
CA ALA A 657 31.76 5.12 -27.71
C ALA A 657 30.49 4.37 -27.24
N THR A 658 30.05 3.35 -27.99
CA THR A 658 28.87 2.54 -27.63
C THR A 658 29.15 1.68 -26.39
N GLN A 659 30.36 1.14 -26.26
CA GLN A 659 30.79 0.39 -25.08
C GLN A 659 30.78 1.29 -23.83
N SER A 660 31.37 2.48 -23.93
CA SER A 660 31.39 3.45 -22.83
C SER A 660 29.98 3.90 -22.42
N ASP A 661 29.07 4.14 -23.37
CA ASP A 661 27.67 4.49 -23.08
C ASP A 661 26.93 3.33 -22.40
N MET A 662 27.21 2.09 -22.81
CA MET A 662 26.64 0.90 -22.15
C MET A 662 27.14 0.75 -20.71
N ASP A 663 28.44 0.90 -20.48
CA ASP A 663 29.05 0.80 -19.14
C ASP A 663 28.50 1.87 -18.20
N GLN A 664 28.35 3.12 -18.68
CA GLN A 664 27.74 4.21 -17.91
C GLN A 664 26.29 3.90 -17.52
N LYS A 665 25.49 3.32 -18.43
CA LYS A 665 24.11 2.93 -18.13
C LYS A 665 24.03 1.76 -17.15
N ILE A 666 24.96 0.80 -17.22
CA ILE A 666 25.04 -0.29 -16.24
C ILE A 666 25.30 0.27 -14.84
N ALA A 667 26.30 1.15 -14.69
CA ALA A 667 26.59 1.83 -13.43
C ALA A 667 25.36 2.61 -12.92
N THR A 668 24.67 3.33 -13.81
CA THR A 668 23.44 4.05 -13.46
C THR A 668 22.34 3.13 -12.93
N ILE A 669 22.18 1.93 -13.50
CA ILE A 669 21.21 0.94 -13.00
C ILE A 669 21.58 0.44 -11.60
N GLU A 670 22.87 0.22 -11.32
CA GLU A 670 23.33 -0.20 -10.01
C GLU A 670 23.01 0.86 -8.95
N ASP A 671 23.28 2.13 -9.23
CA ASP A 671 22.94 3.25 -8.36
C ASP A 671 21.43 3.37 -8.14
N LEU A 672 20.62 3.26 -9.20
CA LEU A 672 19.16 3.29 -9.09
C LEU A 672 18.62 2.11 -8.27
N LYS A 673 19.21 0.91 -8.38
CA LYS A 673 18.84 -0.25 -7.56
C LYS A 673 19.19 -0.03 -6.09
N MET A 674 20.38 0.50 -5.81
CA MET A 674 20.79 0.86 -4.45
C MET A 674 19.86 1.93 -3.85
N PHE A 675 19.56 2.97 -4.63
CA PHE A 675 18.63 4.02 -4.24
C PHE A 675 17.22 3.47 -3.99
N PHE A 676 16.70 2.60 -4.85
CA PHE A 676 15.40 1.94 -4.66
C PHE A 676 15.35 1.15 -3.34
N VAL A 677 16.39 0.36 -3.05
CA VAL A 677 16.49 -0.41 -1.80
C VAL A 677 16.54 0.52 -0.59
N LYS A 678 17.33 1.60 -0.68
CA LYS A 678 17.42 2.64 0.37
C LYS A 678 16.05 3.27 0.63
N MET A 679 15.35 3.73 -0.41
CA MET A 679 14.03 4.34 -0.30
C MET A 679 13.02 3.39 0.33
N ARG A 680 12.98 2.14 -0.14
CA ARG A 680 12.09 1.12 0.43
C ARG A 680 12.42 0.81 1.89
N LYS A 681 13.69 0.78 2.28
CA LYS A 681 14.09 0.45 3.66
C LYS A 681 13.83 1.60 4.64
N GLU A 682 14.20 2.82 4.26
CA GLU A 682 14.24 3.96 5.17
C GLU A 682 12.96 4.81 5.14
N TRP A 683 12.29 4.89 3.98
CA TRP A 683 11.18 5.81 3.76
C TRP A 683 9.81 5.15 3.62
N SER A 684 9.69 3.81 3.65
CA SER A 684 8.38 3.14 3.52
C SER A 684 7.43 3.46 4.67
N GLU A 685 7.95 3.58 5.89
CA GLU A 685 7.16 3.94 7.06
C GLU A 685 6.73 5.41 6.99
N LEU A 686 5.42 5.64 7.12
CA LEU A 686 4.85 6.99 6.98
C LEU A 686 5.42 7.99 8.00
N ASN A 687 5.69 7.53 9.23
CA ASN A 687 6.29 8.37 10.29
C ASN A 687 7.72 8.80 9.95
N ASN A 688 8.47 7.97 9.22
CA ASN A 688 9.82 8.32 8.77
C ASN A 688 9.78 9.46 7.76
N ARG A 689 8.65 9.66 7.08
CA ARG A 689 8.46 10.72 6.11
C ARG A 689 7.96 12.03 6.71
N VAL A 690 7.73 12.14 8.02
CA VAL A 690 7.31 13.40 8.65
C VAL A 690 8.41 14.45 8.50
N ILE A 691 8.12 15.59 7.87
CA ILE A 691 9.08 16.68 7.61
C ILE A 691 8.78 17.95 8.40
N GLY A 692 7.70 17.96 9.18
CA GLY A 692 7.29 19.12 9.95
C GLY A 692 5.85 19.01 10.44
N TYR A 693 5.31 20.13 10.91
CA TYR A 693 3.92 20.24 11.33
C TYR A 693 3.36 21.63 11.07
N VAL A 694 2.05 21.71 10.83
CA VAL A 694 1.36 22.97 10.60
C VAL A 694 1.42 23.83 11.86
N VAL A 695 1.80 25.10 11.71
CA VAL A 695 1.75 26.10 12.80
C VAL A 695 0.63 27.11 12.62
N TRP A 696 0.24 27.41 11.38
CA TRP A 696 -0.77 28.41 11.10
C TRP A 696 -1.44 28.15 9.74
N ALA A 697 -2.77 28.18 9.71
CA ALA A 697 -3.57 28.11 8.49
C ALA A 697 -4.87 28.90 8.67
N PRO A 698 -4.98 30.13 8.14
CA PRO A 698 -6.19 30.95 8.23
C PRO A 698 -7.33 30.34 7.39
N PRO A 699 -8.60 30.71 7.61
CA PRO A 699 -9.71 30.27 6.77
C PRO A 699 -9.48 30.64 5.31
N ILE A 700 -9.83 29.72 4.40
CA ILE A 700 -9.94 30.04 2.97
C ILE A 700 -11.00 31.11 2.83
N SER A 701 -10.57 32.30 2.45
CA SER A 701 -11.41 33.49 2.37
C SER A 701 -10.92 34.37 1.25
N VAL A 702 -11.76 35.33 0.86
CA VAL A 702 -11.39 36.38 -0.08
C VAL A 702 -11.01 37.58 0.75
N HIS A 703 -9.85 38.17 0.49
CA HIS A 703 -9.43 39.36 1.21
C HIS A 703 -10.36 40.54 0.91
N THR A 704 -10.57 41.44 1.87
CA THR A 704 -11.37 42.64 1.66
C THR A 704 -10.71 43.57 0.62
N PRO A 705 -11.49 44.45 -0.03
CA PRO A 705 -10.98 45.38 -1.04
C PRO A 705 -9.70 46.11 -0.58
N PRO A 706 -8.75 46.41 -1.49
CA PRO A 706 -8.97 46.59 -2.92
C PRO A 706 -8.70 45.35 -3.81
N HIS A 707 -8.06 44.29 -3.31
CA HIS A 707 -7.52 43.22 -4.18
C HIS A 707 -8.45 42.03 -4.43
N ASN A 708 -9.22 41.60 -3.43
CA ASN A 708 -10.06 40.39 -3.50
C ASN A 708 -9.30 39.10 -3.87
N TYR A 709 -8.00 39.00 -3.53
CA TYR A 709 -7.25 37.76 -3.72
C TYR A 709 -7.70 36.66 -2.73
N THR A 710 -7.55 35.40 -3.13
CA THR A 710 -7.82 34.26 -2.24
C THR A 710 -6.72 34.14 -1.19
N LYS A 711 -7.13 34.03 0.08
CA LYS A 711 -6.27 33.66 1.20
C LYS A 711 -6.33 32.15 1.42
N ASP A 712 -5.62 31.39 0.59
CA ASP A 712 -5.50 29.93 0.69
C ASP A 712 -4.06 29.53 1.00
N VAL A 713 -3.67 29.62 2.27
CA VAL A 713 -2.28 29.47 2.71
C VAL A 713 -2.17 28.63 3.98
N CYS A 714 -1.11 27.84 4.09
CA CYS A 714 -0.77 27.05 5.25
C CYS A 714 0.74 27.10 5.48
N VAL A 715 1.12 27.40 6.72
CA VAL A 715 2.51 27.53 7.16
C VAL A 715 2.87 26.35 8.04
N ILE A 716 3.99 25.72 7.70
CA ILE A 716 4.51 24.49 8.29
C ILE A 716 5.84 24.84 8.95
N LYS A 717 6.02 24.51 10.22
CA LYS A 717 7.35 24.51 10.85
C LYS A 717 8.07 23.22 10.46
N LEU A 718 9.21 23.36 9.82
CA LEU A 718 9.96 22.25 9.22
C LEU A 718 10.93 21.62 10.24
N ASP A 719 11.19 20.33 10.07
CA ASP A 719 12.21 19.62 10.84
C ASP A 719 13.60 19.94 10.28
N GLU A 720 14.25 20.92 10.90
CA GLU A 720 15.57 21.40 10.52
C GLU A 720 16.63 20.30 10.51
N ARG A 721 16.51 19.26 11.34
CA ARG A 721 17.48 18.15 11.34
C ARG A 721 17.43 17.36 10.03
N LYS A 722 16.28 17.34 9.37
CA LYS A 722 16.09 16.63 8.09
C LYS A 722 16.43 17.47 6.88
N LEU A 723 16.23 18.79 6.95
CA LEU A 723 16.41 19.68 5.81
C LEU A 723 17.78 20.37 5.81
N LEU A 724 18.25 20.91 6.95
CA LEU A 724 19.47 21.73 7.02
C LEU A 724 20.73 21.06 6.47
N PRO A 725 21.01 19.75 6.68
CA PRO A 725 22.25 19.13 6.19
C PRO A 725 22.48 19.31 4.68
N ASN A 726 21.39 19.36 3.90
CA ASN A 726 21.45 19.46 2.45
C ASN A 726 20.67 20.67 1.91
N PHE A 727 20.33 21.63 2.78
CA PHE A 727 19.44 22.73 2.40
C PHE A 727 20.14 23.70 1.45
N LYS A 728 19.43 24.11 0.38
CA LYS A 728 19.91 25.10 -0.59
C LYS A 728 19.05 26.37 -0.65
N GLY A 729 18.04 26.48 0.21
CA GLY A 729 17.14 27.64 0.25
C GLY A 729 16.03 27.58 -0.79
N ASN A 730 15.56 28.74 -1.22
CA ASN A 730 14.49 28.85 -2.22
C ASN A 730 15.07 28.65 -3.63
N VAL A 731 15.24 27.39 -4.00
CA VAL A 731 15.79 26.96 -5.29
C VAL A 731 14.81 26.04 -5.98
N VAL A 732 14.49 26.33 -7.24
CA VAL A 732 13.70 25.43 -8.10
C VAL A 732 14.67 24.59 -8.91
N ASP A 733 14.60 23.27 -8.75
CA ASP A 733 15.27 22.36 -9.68
C ASP A 733 14.49 22.38 -11.01
N LEU A 734 15.12 22.74 -12.13
CA LEU A 734 14.45 22.77 -13.43
C LEU A 734 14.17 21.38 -14.00
N GLY A 735 14.79 20.33 -13.47
CA GLY A 735 14.58 18.93 -13.82
C GLY A 735 15.00 18.54 -15.25
N PRO A 736 15.05 17.24 -15.56
CA PRO A 736 15.51 16.74 -16.85
C PRO A 736 14.40 16.58 -17.91
N GLU A 737 13.15 16.98 -17.61
CA GLU A 737 12.00 16.72 -18.49
C GLU A 737 12.05 17.55 -19.78
N ILE A 738 12.65 18.74 -19.71
CA ILE A 738 12.88 19.63 -20.84
C ILE A 738 14.38 19.81 -20.96
N GLU A 739 14.95 19.38 -22.09
CA GLU A 739 16.39 19.53 -22.36
C GLU A 739 16.80 21.02 -22.31
N PRO A 740 17.96 21.39 -21.73
CA PRO A 740 18.32 22.79 -21.49
C PRO A 740 18.24 23.69 -22.72
N GLY A 741 18.74 23.26 -23.88
CA GLY A 741 18.64 24.01 -25.13
C GLY A 741 17.20 24.27 -25.56
N THR A 742 16.35 23.25 -25.42
CA THR A 742 14.90 23.35 -25.68
C THR A 742 14.17 24.21 -24.64
N PHE A 743 14.60 24.16 -23.38
CA PHE A 743 14.04 24.98 -22.30
C PHE A 743 14.29 26.45 -22.60
N MET A 744 15.54 26.75 -22.91
CA MET A 744 16.02 28.05 -23.27
C MET A 744 15.29 28.60 -24.50
N SER A 745 15.21 27.83 -25.60
CA SER A 745 14.46 28.27 -26.80
C SER A 745 12.96 28.47 -26.55
N ARG A 746 12.37 27.84 -25.53
CA ARG A 746 10.99 28.14 -25.10
C ARG A 746 10.90 29.46 -24.31
N MET A 747 11.88 29.76 -23.47
CA MET A 747 11.92 31.03 -22.73
C MET A 747 12.22 32.23 -23.63
N TYR A 748 12.96 32.01 -24.73
CA TYR A 748 13.28 33.00 -25.75
C TYR A 748 13.08 32.44 -27.16
N PRO A 749 11.85 32.47 -27.69
CA PRO A 749 11.55 31.85 -28.99
C PRO A 749 12.09 32.60 -30.22
N ARG A 750 12.65 33.81 -30.07
CA ARG A 750 13.16 34.61 -31.19
C ARG A 750 14.68 34.68 -31.19
N ASP A 751 15.27 34.51 -32.36
CA ASP A 751 16.73 34.57 -32.57
C ASP A 751 17.27 36.01 -32.71
N ASP A 752 16.39 36.99 -32.92
CA ASP A 752 16.74 38.40 -33.18
C ASP A 752 16.74 39.29 -31.92
N ALA A 753 16.44 38.72 -30.75
CA ALA A 753 16.36 39.42 -29.47
C ALA A 753 17.24 38.73 -28.41
N GLN A 754 17.92 39.53 -27.60
CA GLN A 754 18.72 39.03 -26.49
C GLN A 754 17.80 38.58 -25.33
N SER A 755 17.98 37.35 -24.85
CA SER A 755 17.27 36.83 -23.68
C SER A 755 17.86 37.39 -22.38
N GLU A 756 16.98 37.73 -21.43
CA GLU A 756 17.37 38.00 -20.04
C GLU A 756 17.34 36.73 -19.16
N PHE A 757 16.76 35.63 -19.65
CA PHE A 757 16.77 34.33 -18.96
C PHE A 757 18.11 33.62 -19.18
N ASP A 758 18.73 33.22 -18.08
CA ASP A 758 19.94 32.40 -18.04
C ASP A 758 19.64 31.04 -17.40
N TYR A 759 19.92 29.96 -18.11
CA TYR A 759 19.70 28.61 -17.58
C TYR A 759 20.87 28.22 -16.66
N PRO A 760 20.63 27.91 -15.39
CA PRO A 760 21.69 27.61 -14.45
C PRO A 760 22.44 26.33 -14.86
N GLY A 761 23.77 26.39 -14.92
CA GLY A 761 24.60 25.25 -15.35
C GLY A 761 24.52 24.01 -14.45
N ASN A 762 24.02 24.17 -13.22
CA ASN A 762 23.73 23.09 -12.28
C ASN A 762 22.23 22.77 -12.18
N ARG A 763 21.39 23.32 -13.08
CA ARG A 763 19.91 23.15 -13.12
C ARG A 763 19.14 23.79 -11.95
N LEU A 764 19.84 24.35 -10.97
CA LEU A 764 19.26 24.93 -9.76
C LEU A 764 18.98 26.42 -9.95
N PHE A 765 17.69 26.75 -10.09
CA PHE A 765 17.24 28.12 -10.29
C PHE A 765 16.96 28.80 -8.94
N GLU A 766 17.95 29.53 -8.45
CA GLU A 766 17.91 30.24 -7.16
C GLU A 766 17.05 31.49 -7.25
N LEU A 767 16.09 31.64 -6.32
CA LEU A 767 15.10 32.71 -6.33
C LEU A 767 15.56 33.92 -5.51
N THR A 768 15.54 35.10 -6.11
CA THR A 768 16.21 36.29 -5.59
C THR A 768 15.28 37.45 -5.29
N ASP A 769 14.11 37.53 -5.93
CA ASP A 769 13.21 38.69 -5.82
C ASP A 769 11.74 38.29 -5.84
N ILE A 770 10.84 39.19 -5.40
CA ILE A 770 9.39 38.99 -5.55
C ILE A 770 8.86 39.78 -6.75
N LEU A 771 8.02 39.14 -7.57
CA LEU A 771 7.40 39.79 -8.72
C LEU A 771 6.33 40.81 -8.25
N SER A 772 6.66 42.09 -8.38
CA SER A 772 5.75 43.19 -8.02
C SER A 772 4.50 43.26 -8.92
N ALA A 773 3.39 43.80 -8.39
CA ALA A 773 2.15 44.02 -9.15
C ALA A 773 2.37 44.81 -10.46
N ALA A 774 3.27 45.81 -10.44
CA ALA A 774 3.58 46.62 -11.62
C ALA A 774 4.35 45.82 -12.70
N LYS A 775 5.19 44.86 -12.29
CA LYS A 775 5.92 43.98 -13.20
C LYS A 775 5.01 42.89 -13.79
N ILE A 776 4.02 42.38 -13.04
CA ILE A 776 3.02 41.41 -13.57
C ILE A 776 2.35 41.97 -14.83
N ARG A 777 1.99 43.27 -14.82
CA ARG A 777 1.32 43.95 -15.95
C ARG A 777 2.21 44.21 -17.16
N LYS A 778 3.53 44.02 -17.02
CA LYS A 778 4.50 44.27 -18.10
C LYS A 778 4.95 42.94 -18.67
N PRO A 779 4.97 42.73 -19.99
CA PRO A 779 5.65 41.58 -20.58
C PRO A 779 7.14 41.63 -20.24
N SER A 780 7.80 40.47 -20.29
CA SER A 780 9.26 40.34 -20.13
C SER A 780 9.94 39.78 -21.37
N SER A 781 9.16 39.25 -22.31
CA SER A 781 9.65 38.64 -23.55
C SER A 781 8.60 38.83 -24.66
N GLN A 782 8.88 38.27 -25.83
CA GLN A 782 7.96 38.17 -26.95
C GLN A 782 7.86 36.70 -27.41
N ASP A 783 6.71 36.30 -27.94
CA ASP A 783 6.53 34.97 -28.51
C ASP A 783 7.15 34.84 -29.91
N GLN A 784 6.95 33.68 -30.57
CA GLN A 784 7.42 33.43 -31.94
C GLN A 784 6.85 34.41 -32.97
N ASN A 785 5.68 35.00 -32.72
CA ASN A 785 5.02 35.97 -33.59
C ASN A 785 5.42 37.42 -33.28
N GLY A 786 6.18 37.64 -32.19
CA GLY A 786 6.54 38.96 -31.70
C GLY A 786 5.52 39.58 -30.74
N ASP A 787 4.49 38.83 -30.33
CA ASP A 787 3.50 39.29 -29.38
C ASP A 787 4.09 39.35 -27.95
N PRO A 788 3.77 40.39 -27.15
CA PRO A 788 4.32 40.55 -25.82
C PRO A 788 3.84 39.46 -24.84
N VAL A 789 4.79 38.75 -24.20
CA VAL A 789 4.50 37.64 -23.27
C VAL A 789 5.34 37.76 -21.99
N ARG A 790 4.83 37.18 -20.90
CA ARG A 790 5.60 36.93 -19.67
C ARG A 790 5.63 35.44 -19.38
N TYR A 791 6.76 34.81 -19.69
CA TYR A 791 6.96 33.41 -19.38
C TYR A 791 7.18 33.20 -17.89
N VAL A 792 6.55 32.15 -17.36
CA VAL A 792 6.69 31.70 -15.99
C VAL A 792 6.94 30.21 -15.93
N ILE A 793 7.68 29.79 -14.92
CA ILE A 793 8.12 28.42 -14.71
C ILE A 793 7.48 27.92 -13.41
N LYS A 794 7.15 26.63 -13.36
CA LYS A 794 6.75 25.94 -12.14
C LYS A 794 7.29 24.53 -12.19
N ARG A 795 7.80 24.01 -11.06
CA ARG A 795 7.88 22.57 -10.83
C ARG A 795 6.76 22.15 -9.89
N GLY A 796 5.94 21.17 -10.27
CA GLY A 796 4.87 20.64 -9.42
C GLY A 796 5.00 19.14 -9.21
N SER A 797 4.39 18.58 -8.17
CA SER A 797 4.49 17.14 -7.90
C SER A 797 3.92 16.26 -9.02
N THR A 798 2.97 16.77 -9.81
CA THR A 798 2.24 15.99 -10.81
C THR A 798 2.72 16.29 -12.22
N THR A 799 2.86 17.57 -12.60
CA THR A 799 3.31 17.92 -13.96
C THR A 799 4.82 18.11 -14.07
N LEU A 800 5.57 17.99 -12.96
CA LEU A 800 6.99 18.30 -12.91
C LEU A 800 7.24 19.74 -13.42
N THR A 801 8.31 19.98 -14.17
CA THR A 801 8.61 21.31 -14.71
C THR A 801 7.73 21.65 -15.92
N THR A 802 7.02 22.77 -15.82
CA THR A 802 6.21 23.35 -16.89
C THR A 802 6.55 24.82 -17.08
N ILE A 803 6.46 25.27 -18.33
CA ILE A 803 6.54 26.69 -18.73
C ILE A 803 5.12 27.11 -19.12
N GLY A 804 4.75 28.33 -18.78
CA GLY A 804 3.46 28.91 -19.11
C GLY A 804 3.56 30.42 -19.30
N CYS A 805 2.42 31.04 -19.60
CA CYS A 805 2.31 32.46 -19.89
C CYS A 805 1.46 33.14 -18.81
N MET A 806 2.07 34.01 -18.00
CA MET A 806 1.35 34.77 -16.99
C MET A 806 0.59 35.93 -17.64
N ASN A 807 -0.71 36.00 -17.37
CA ASN A 807 -1.55 37.08 -17.87
C ASN A 807 -1.25 38.39 -17.11
N GLY A 808 -1.20 39.51 -17.84
CA GLY A 808 -0.98 40.84 -17.24
C GLY A 808 -2.16 41.34 -16.43
N PHE A 809 -3.34 40.75 -16.61
CA PHE A 809 -4.56 41.06 -15.86
C PHE A 809 -4.98 39.87 -14.98
N GLU A 810 -5.50 40.19 -13.80
CA GLU A 810 -6.03 39.16 -12.92
C GLU A 810 -7.37 38.64 -13.44
N SER A 811 -7.69 37.39 -13.11
CA SER A 811 -8.93 36.73 -13.49
C SER A 811 -9.85 36.56 -12.30
N HIS A 812 -11.15 36.75 -12.52
CA HIS A 812 -12.17 36.44 -11.54
C HIS A 812 -12.50 34.96 -11.56
N GLN A 813 -12.50 34.32 -10.39
CA GLN A 813 -12.89 32.94 -10.19
C GLN A 813 -14.03 32.84 -9.18
N ARG A 814 -15.01 31.98 -9.46
CA ARG A 814 -16.03 31.59 -8.49
C ARG A 814 -15.91 30.10 -8.20
N ARG A 815 -15.62 29.75 -6.95
CA ARG A 815 -15.63 28.36 -6.46
C ARG A 815 -16.92 28.09 -5.71
N TYR A 816 -17.62 27.04 -6.09
CA TYR A 816 -18.81 26.57 -5.40
C TYR A 816 -18.40 25.57 -4.32
N SER A 817 -18.73 25.85 -3.06
CA SER A 817 -18.46 24.94 -1.94
C SER A 817 -19.74 24.67 -1.14
N PRO A 818 -19.79 23.56 -0.38
CA PRO A 818 -20.90 23.29 0.55
C PRO A 818 -21.10 24.39 1.62
N PHE A 819 -20.10 25.25 1.84
CA PHE A 819 -20.10 26.31 2.85
C PHE A 819 -20.37 27.70 2.26
N GLY A 820 -20.67 27.79 0.96
CA GLY A 820 -20.91 29.04 0.23
C GLY A 820 -20.03 29.21 -1.01
N ASN A 821 -20.34 30.23 -1.80
CA ASN A 821 -19.54 30.60 -2.97
C ASN A 821 -18.35 31.45 -2.54
N ILE A 822 -17.17 31.13 -3.05
CA ILE A 822 -15.95 31.93 -2.87
C ILE A 822 -15.70 32.64 -4.20
N GLU A 823 -15.69 33.97 -4.19
CA GLU A 823 -15.46 34.81 -5.37
C GLU A 823 -14.14 35.55 -5.21
N SER A 824 -13.14 35.14 -5.97
CA SER A 824 -11.79 35.66 -5.87
C SER A 824 -11.30 36.25 -7.17
N VAL A 825 -10.26 37.06 -7.04
CA VAL A 825 -9.40 37.51 -8.14
C VAL A 825 -8.08 36.76 -7.99
N GLU A 826 -7.50 36.23 -9.06
CA GLU A 826 -6.23 35.47 -9.01
C GLU A 826 -5.34 35.78 -10.23
N ALA A 827 -4.03 35.58 -10.08
CA ALA A 827 -3.12 35.63 -11.22
C ALA A 827 -3.42 34.43 -12.13
N ALA A 828 -3.70 34.69 -13.40
CA ALA A 828 -3.99 33.66 -14.39
C ALA A 828 -2.73 33.28 -15.16
N ILE A 829 -2.52 31.97 -15.31
CA ILE A 829 -1.42 31.40 -16.08
C ILE A 829 -2.02 30.51 -17.16
N TYR A 830 -1.69 30.83 -18.40
CA TYR A 830 -2.04 30.06 -19.57
C TYR A 830 -0.96 29.01 -19.88
N PRO A 831 -1.32 27.88 -20.50
CA PRO A 831 -0.36 26.96 -21.10
C PRO A 831 0.59 27.69 -22.04
N TYR A 832 1.80 27.15 -22.22
CA TYR A 832 2.79 27.72 -23.13
C TYR A 832 2.29 27.71 -24.60
N ASP A 833 1.79 26.57 -25.06
CA ASP A 833 1.19 26.35 -26.37
C ASP A 833 0.19 25.18 -26.31
N ASN A 834 -0.35 24.79 -27.47
CA ASN A 834 -1.31 23.68 -27.56
C ASN A 834 -0.65 22.28 -27.47
N ASP A 835 0.67 22.19 -27.66
CA ASP A 835 1.40 20.92 -27.80
C ASP A 835 2.14 20.52 -26.50
N SER A 836 2.40 21.48 -25.62
CA SER A 836 3.13 21.33 -24.36
C SER A 836 2.26 20.80 -23.21
N GLY A 837 0.95 20.68 -23.43
CA GLY A 837 -0.01 20.24 -22.43
C GLY A 837 -0.34 21.31 -21.37
N PRO A 838 -1.11 20.96 -20.32
CA PRO A 838 -1.55 21.93 -19.32
C PRO A 838 -0.39 22.35 -18.41
N PHE A 839 -0.41 23.62 -17.99
CA PHE A 839 0.58 24.17 -17.07
C PHE A 839 0.55 23.50 -15.68
N SER A 840 -0.63 23.06 -15.22
CA SER A 840 -0.78 22.39 -13.93
C SER A 840 -1.84 21.29 -13.94
N ARG A 841 -1.79 20.40 -12.94
CA ARG A 841 -2.79 19.35 -12.67
C ARG A 841 -3.03 19.20 -11.17
N SER A 842 -4.08 18.45 -10.81
CA SER A 842 -4.33 18.04 -9.42
C SER A 842 -3.06 17.45 -8.78
N GLY A 843 -2.70 17.97 -7.59
CA GLY A 843 -1.44 17.66 -6.89
C GLY A 843 -0.41 18.79 -6.98
N ASP A 844 -0.46 19.64 -8.01
CA ASP A 844 0.44 20.79 -8.10
C ASP A 844 0.05 21.95 -7.18
N SER A 845 -1.12 21.89 -6.53
CA SER A 845 -1.56 22.89 -5.56
C SER A 845 -0.51 23.15 -4.50
N GLY A 846 -0.20 24.43 -4.28
CA GLY A 846 0.86 24.89 -3.39
C GLY A 846 2.23 25.03 -4.05
N ALA A 847 2.42 24.60 -5.31
CA ALA A 847 3.66 24.85 -6.04
C ALA A 847 3.88 26.35 -6.27
N LEU A 848 5.14 26.79 -6.25
CA LEU A 848 5.50 28.17 -6.56
C LEU A 848 5.64 28.36 -8.06
N ILE A 849 5.03 29.44 -8.56
CA ILE A 849 5.17 29.93 -9.93
C ILE A 849 6.21 31.04 -9.91
N VAL A 850 7.25 30.92 -10.73
CA VAL A 850 8.40 31.83 -10.76
C VAL A 850 8.56 32.49 -12.14
N GLY A 851 9.04 33.71 -12.16
CA GLY A 851 9.36 34.44 -13.39
C GLY A 851 10.70 34.01 -14.00
N SER A 852 10.94 34.45 -15.24
CA SER A 852 12.20 34.24 -15.96
C SER A 852 13.43 34.86 -15.27
N LEU A 853 13.24 35.85 -14.41
CA LEU A 853 14.33 36.56 -13.72
C LEU A 853 14.49 36.12 -12.27
N ALA A 854 14.21 34.84 -11.97
CA ALA A 854 14.28 34.28 -10.61
C ALA A 854 13.33 34.97 -9.60
N GLU A 855 12.23 35.52 -10.09
CA GLU A 855 11.24 36.25 -9.29
C GLU A 855 10.14 35.31 -8.77
N LEU A 856 9.84 35.32 -7.47
CA LEU A 856 8.68 34.62 -6.91
C LEU A 856 7.39 35.30 -7.41
N GLY A 857 6.62 34.61 -8.24
CA GLY A 857 5.45 35.14 -8.95
C GLY A 857 4.13 34.95 -8.20
N ALA A 858 3.75 33.69 -7.97
CA ALA A 858 2.47 33.35 -7.34
C ALA A 858 2.51 31.96 -6.68
N LEU A 859 1.69 31.76 -5.64
CA LEU A 859 1.44 30.45 -5.06
C LEU A 859 0.26 29.80 -5.80
N LEU A 860 0.46 28.64 -6.42
CA LEU A 860 -0.58 27.94 -7.15
C LEU A 860 -1.68 27.47 -6.21
N THR A 861 -2.92 27.88 -6.47
CA THR A 861 -4.08 27.59 -5.61
C THR A 861 -5.13 26.77 -6.31
N SER A 862 -5.33 26.99 -7.61
CA SER A 862 -6.42 26.31 -8.33
C SER A 862 -6.22 26.31 -9.84
N GLY A 863 -7.18 25.73 -10.56
CA GLY A 863 -7.26 25.81 -12.01
C GLY A 863 -8.70 25.60 -12.47
N THR A 864 -8.99 25.97 -13.72
CA THR A 864 -10.27 25.68 -14.37
C THR A 864 -10.05 24.81 -15.60
N GLY A 865 -11.02 23.97 -15.92
CA GLY A 865 -11.02 23.12 -17.10
C GLY A 865 -11.76 21.79 -16.85
N PRO A 866 -11.76 20.88 -17.83
CA PRO A 866 -12.29 19.53 -17.67
C PRO A 866 -11.62 18.79 -16.50
N THR A 867 -12.28 17.79 -15.90
CA THR A 867 -11.76 17.06 -14.73
C THR A 867 -10.33 16.52 -14.89
N ASN A 868 -9.92 16.24 -16.13
CA ASN A 868 -8.62 15.66 -16.45
C ASN A 868 -7.65 16.65 -17.11
N SER A 869 -7.95 17.96 -17.16
CA SER A 869 -7.06 18.96 -17.76
C SER A 869 -7.36 20.36 -17.23
N THR A 870 -6.31 21.13 -16.96
CA THR A 870 -6.43 22.53 -16.57
C THR A 870 -6.17 23.43 -17.77
N ASP A 871 -7.18 24.18 -18.17
CA ASP A 871 -7.10 25.15 -19.26
C ASP A 871 -6.40 26.44 -18.80
N ILE A 872 -6.73 26.90 -17.59
CA ILE A 872 -6.12 28.08 -16.96
C ILE A 872 -5.77 27.72 -15.53
N THR A 873 -4.53 27.97 -15.15
CA THR A 873 -4.05 27.82 -13.78
C THR A 873 -4.18 29.16 -13.05
N TYR A 874 -4.56 29.13 -11.79
CA TYR A 874 -4.67 30.31 -10.96
C TYR A 874 -3.75 30.23 -9.74
N GLY A 875 -3.14 31.37 -9.43
CA GLY A 875 -2.29 31.51 -8.27
C GLY A 875 -2.54 32.81 -7.51
N THR A 876 -2.31 32.75 -6.21
CA THR A 876 -2.31 33.93 -5.35
C THR A 876 -1.00 34.71 -5.57
N PRO A 877 -1.03 36.00 -5.98
CA PRO A 877 0.18 36.76 -6.24
C PRO A 877 1.11 36.86 -5.02
N MET A 878 2.41 36.61 -5.25
CA MET A 878 3.37 36.50 -4.14
C MET A 878 3.63 37.83 -3.43
N HIS A 879 3.63 38.96 -4.14
CA HIS A 879 3.83 40.28 -3.52
C HIS A 879 2.80 40.55 -2.41
N TRP A 880 1.52 40.24 -2.66
CA TRP A 880 0.47 40.40 -1.66
C TRP A 880 0.54 39.32 -0.59
N LEU A 881 0.72 38.06 -0.98
CA LEU A 881 0.80 36.94 -0.03
C LEU A 881 1.94 37.14 0.98
N TRP A 882 3.08 37.64 0.53
CA TRP A 882 4.23 37.86 1.38
C TRP A 882 4.02 39.05 2.33
N ASP A 883 3.70 40.23 1.79
CA ASP A 883 3.70 41.46 2.57
C ASP A 883 2.43 41.63 3.43
N GLU A 884 1.26 41.25 2.91
CA GLU A 884 -0.05 41.49 3.55
C GLU A 884 -0.61 40.26 4.28
N VAL A 885 0.04 39.10 4.18
CA VAL A 885 -0.45 37.87 4.82
C VAL A 885 0.62 37.20 5.68
N ILE A 886 1.78 36.85 5.11
CA ILE A 886 2.82 36.14 5.85
C ILE A 886 3.53 37.09 6.83
N LYS A 887 4.02 38.26 6.39
CA LYS A 887 4.71 39.22 7.28
C LYS A 887 3.83 39.78 8.39
N LEU A 888 2.52 39.93 8.15
CA LEU A 888 1.60 40.35 9.22
C LEU A 888 1.51 39.29 10.34
N GLN A 889 1.58 38.00 10.00
CA GLN A 889 1.53 36.91 10.97
C GLN A 889 2.92 36.59 11.56
N PHE A 890 3.98 36.78 10.77
CA PHE A 890 5.37 36.50 11.10
C PHE A 890 6.23 37.74 10.77
N PRO A 891 6.31 38.74 11.67
CA PRO A 891 7.00 40.01 11.38
C PRO A 891 8.49 39.87 11.05
N GLU A 892 9.14 38.83 11.59
CA GLU A 892 10.56 38.52 11.34
C GLU A 892 10.78 37.62 10.10
N ALA A 893 9.74 37.42 9.27
CA ALA A 893 9.82 36.53 8.12
C ALA A 893 10.80 37.05 7.05
N ASN A 894 11.69 36.17 6.60
CA ASN A 894 12.70 36.45 5.58
C ASN A 894 12.80 35.30 4.57
N LEU A 895 12.73 35.63 3.26
CA LEU A 895 12.88 34.69 2.14
C LEU A 895 14.35 34.43 1.77
N HIS A 896 15.25 35.35 2.09
CA HIS A 896 16.67 35.30 1.76
C HIS A 896 17.48 35.09 3.03
N PHE A 897 17.99 33.88 3.21
CA PHE A 897 18.82 33.54 4.36
C PHE A 897 20.11 32.90 3.88
N VAL A 898 21.23 33.43 4.38
CA VAL A 898 22.56 32.86 4.11
C VAL A 898 22.67 31.55 4.87
N ILE A 899 22.90 30.46 4.13
CA ILE A 899 23.22 29.17 4.72
C ILE A 899 24.72 29.23 5.00
N THR A 900 25.08 29.40 6.27
CA THR A 900 26.47 29.24 6.68
C THR A 900 26.82 27.77 6.53
N ASP A 901 27.68 27.43 5.58
CA ASP A 901 28.28 26.10 5.47
C ASP A 901 28.96 25.79 6.81
N ASN A 902 28.49 24.74 7.49
CA ASN A 902 29.11 24.19 8.70
C ASN A 902 29.99 23.00 8.33
#